data_AF-A0A1E1KH08-F1
#
_entry.id   AF-A0A1E1KH08-F1
#
_cell.length_a   1.000
_cell.length_b   1.000
_cell.length_c   1.000
_cell.angle_alpha   90.00
_cell.angle_beta   90.00
_cell.angle_gamma   90.00
#
_symmetry.space_group_name_H-M   'P 1'
#
loop_
_entity.id
_entity.type
_entity.pdbx_description
1 polymer ?
#
loop_
_entity_poly.entity_id
_entity_poly.type
_entity_poly.pdbx_seq_one_letter_code
_entity_poly.pdbx_strand_id
1 'polypeptide(L)'
;MEHGNVHAPEKPQYIDFPQLEPGTIIDGQQALNRWSHTITREHDFPGAQAMLYAAGVPNRDMMKSAPHVGIATVWWEGNPCNTHLHDLGKIVKEAVQQQGMLGWQFNTIGVVRMSYPLLWSSREIIADSIETVTCAQHHDANISIPGCDKNMPGVIMAAARYNRPFIMIYGGTIKKGFSKLLNKAINISTCYEAAGAYSYGRLHAAEGAGQPGRTPSDVMQDLEEHACPGAGACGGMYTANTMSTAIEAMGLCLPGSSSNPAESPAKMRECAKAAEAIKVCMEKNIRARDLMTKETFENALVITMALGGSTNGVLHFLAMAGTAEVSLTIDDVQRISDKVPFIADLAPSGKYMMEDLYNIGGTPSVMKLLVAAGLMNGDILTVTGKTLRENIEPFPSLPQDQVIIRPLSNPIKATGHLQILRGNLAPGGAVAKITGKEGLTFTGKARVFNKEHELNDALTNAQIPHGENLVLIVRYEGPKGGPGMPEQLKASAAIMGAGLTNIALVTDGASHGFVIGHVVPEAAVGGPIALVRDGDVVTISAETHTISMDVSDEEIANRMKAWKPPKSVVNRGALAKYARLVGNASEDWHHGQKVLGVNQVGCLLWSQYTIAQVNIGEAKRNRTSRSPCHKWPDPDLFQLFKSQAIEHPTVKITLLSCEMKSPKLTLFSRSQTCFGSNTYLRLITSRPILAKAPRLTAYHPKVIIRSFEEQFEYKNLERKISERIILIHLPNNEQASPMIAKMTFSKIDAVVLPQECPRSEINVSAGTAGKPGIGWASVGVMLKKGQFLISPQKDASRLPRHQRFHLMVIGSDGCYQIDVQTSKV
;
A
#
# COMPACT_ATOMS: atom_id res chain seq x y z
N MET A 1 -51.06 -8.20 -5.44
CA MET A 1 -49.62 -8.11 -5.12
C MET A 1 -48.89 -8.25 -6.43
N GLU A 2 -48.64 -7.13 -7.10
CA GLU A 2 -47.88 -7.12 -8.36
C GLU A 2 -46.42 -7.46 -8.07
N HIS A 3 -45.91 -8.48 -8.75
CA HIS A 3 -44.51 -8.83 -8.76
C HIS A 3 -43.72 -7.67 -9.38
N GLY A 4 -43.10 -6.85 -8.52
CA GLY A 4 -42.16 -5.83 -8.95
C GLY A 4 -41.07 -6.46 -9.80
N ASN A 5 -40.86 -5.90 -10.99
CA ASN A 5 -39.75 -6.17 -11.88
C ASN A 5 -38.43 -6.25 -11.09
N VAL A 6 -37.97 -7.46 -10.82
CA VAL A 6 -36.59 -7.69 -10.41
C VAL A 6 -35.77 -7.49 -11.67
N HIS A 7 -35.30 -6.27 -11.90
CA HIS A 7 -34.31 -6.00 -12.94
C HIS A 7 -33.19 -7.03 -12.78
N ALA A 8 -32.97 -7.84 -13.82
CA ALA A 8 -31.78 -8.67 -13.90
C ALA A 8 -30.56 -7.77 -13.66
N PRO A 9 -29.53 -8.22 -12.92
CA PRO A 9 -28.36 -7.39 -12.66
C PRO A 9 -27.79 -6.91 -14.00
N GLU A 10 -27.72 -5.58 -14.19
CA GLU A 10 -27.11 -5.02 -15.38
C GLU A 10 -25.66 -5.51 -15.48
N LYS A 11 -25.20 -5.80 -16.70
CA LYS A 11 -23.81 -6.17 -16.91
C LYS A 11 -22.91 -5.03 -16.41
N PRO A 12 -21.88 -5.29 -15.61
CA PRO A 12 -20.95 -4.25 -15.17
C PRO A 12 -20.36 -3.49 -16.37
N GLN A 13 -20.34 -2.15 -16.29
CA GLN A 13 -19.78 -1.29 -17.32
C GLN A 13 -18.82 -0.27 -16.68
N TYR A 14 -17.62 -0.15 -17.26
CA TYR A 14 -16.70 0.94 -16.95
C TYR A 14 -17.02 2.16 -17.80
N ILE A 15 -16.52 3.34 -17.40
CA ILE A 15 -16.63 4.55 -18.21
C ILE A 15 -15.86 4.33 -19.51
N ASP A 16 -16.54 4.46 -20.64
CA ASP A 16 -15.91 4.46 -21.95
C ASP A 16 -15.37 5.85 -22.28
N PHE A 17 -14.08 5.94 -22.61
CA PHE A 17 -13.42 7.21 -22.93
C PHE A 17 -13.27 7.33 -24.44
N PRO A 18 -13.57 8.50 -25.03
CA PRO A 18 -13.30 8.73 -26.45
C PRO A 18 -11.84 8.39 -26.78
N GLN A 19 -11.65 7.70 -27.90
CA GLN A 19 -10.33 7.26 -28.36
C GLN A 19 -10.30 7.19 -29.88
N LEU A 20 -9.10 7.24 -30.45
CA LEU A 20 -8.88 6.87 -31.85
C LEU A 20 -8.96 5.34 -32.01
N GLU A 21 -9.47 4.91 -33.17
CA GLU A 21 -9.51 3.49 -33.53
C GLU A 21 -8.08 2.91 -33.64
N PRO A 22 -7.86 1.65 -33.24
CA PRO A 22 -6.58 0.99 -33.45
C PRO A 22 -6.16 1.04 -34.93
N GLY A 23 -4.90 1.39 -35.20
CA GLY A 23 -4.35 1.47 -36.56
C GLY A 23 -4.70 2.76 -37.32
N THR A 24 -5.32 3.75 -36.67
CA THR A 24 -5.54 5.08 -37.27
C THR A 24 -4.22 5.67 -37.74
N ILE A 25 -4.17 6.15 -38.98
CA ILE A 25 -3.00 6.80 -39.58
C ILE A 25 -3.24 8.31 -39.64
N ILE A 26 -2.31 9.10 -39.08
CA ILE A 26 -2.29 10.55 -39.13
C ILE A 26 -0.92 10.96 -39.70
N ASP A 27 -0.90 11.82 -40.72
CA ASP A 27 0.33 12.30 -41.36
C ASP A 27 1.28 11.17 -41.81
N GLY A 28 0.71 10.05 -42.26
CA GLY A 28 1.46 8.89 -42.77
C GLY A 28 2.06 7.98 -41.70
N GLN A 29 1.82 8.25 -40.41
CA GLN A 29 2.27 7.41 -39.29
C GLN A 29 1.08 6.91 -38.46
N GLN A 30 1.24 5.76 -37.81
CA GLN A 30 0.22 5.24 -36.90
C GLN A 30 0.11 6.14 -35.67
N ALA A 31 -1.09 6.63 -35.40
CA ALA A 31 -1.38 7.44 -34.23
C ALA A 31 -1.41 6.56 -32.97
N LEU A 32 -0.35 6.67 -32.15
CA LEU A 32 -0.25 5.94 -30.89
C LEU A 32 -0.94 6.67 -29.73
N ASN A 33 -1.21 7.96 -29.88
CA ASN A 33 -1.80 8.84 -28.85
C ASN A 33 -3.34 8.72 -28.77
N ARG A 34 -3.86 7.50 -28.75
CA ARG A 34 -5.28 7.20 -28.99
C ARG A 34 -6.26 7.87 -28.03
N TRP A 35 -5.98 7.87 -26.73
CA TRP A 35 -6.81 8.48 -25.69
C TRP A 35 -6.40 9.93 -25.42
N SER A 36 -5.10 10.22 -25.40
CA SER A 36 -4.61 11.58 -25.16
C SER A 36 -4.98 12.54 -26.28
N HIS A 37 -5.17 12.04 -27.51
CA HIS A 37 -5.67 12.82 -28.65
C HIS A 37 -6.95 13.59 -28.31
N THR A 38 -7.84 13.05 -27.48
CA THR A 38 -9.07 13.76 -27.07
C THR A 38 -8.76 15.12 -26.44
N ILE A 39 -7.78 15.18 -25.55
CA ILE A 39 -7.45 16.41 -24.80
C ILE A 39 -6.36 17.26 -25.49
N THR A 40 -5.68 16.73 -26.51
CA THR A 40 -4.62 17.43 -27.24
C THR A 40 -5.00 17.86 -28.66
N ARG A 41 -6.16 17.43 -29.18
CA ARG A 41 -6.63 17.80 -30.51
C ARG A 41 -6.98 19.29 -30.61
N GLU A 42 -6.36 19.95 -31.57
CA GLU A 42 -6.65 21.31 -32.02
C GLU A 42 -6.91 22.30 -30.87
N HIS A 43 -8.10 22.89 -30.80
CA HIS A 43 -8.47 23.89 -29.79
C HIS A 43 -9.67 23.47 -28.95
N ASP A 44 -9.96 22.17 -28.90
CA ASP A 44 -11.14 21.62 -28.20
C ASP A 44 -10.98 21.73 -26.67
N PHE A 45 -9.75 21.54 -26.17
CA PHE A 45 -9.43 21.56 -24.73
C PHE A 45 -8.25 22.49 -24.39
N PRO A 46 -8.37 23.81 -24.62
CA PRO A 46 -7.25 24.74 -24.45
C PRO A 46 -6.75 24.82 -23.00
N GLY A 47 -7.63 24.61 -22.02
CA GLY A 47 -7.26 24.55 -20.61
C GLY A 47 -6.37 23.35 -20.26
N ALA A 48 -6.68 22.17 -20.82
CA ALA A 48 -5.88 20.97 -20.62
C ALA A 48 -4.50 21.12 -21.27
N GLN A 49 -4.46 21.60 -22.52
CA GLN A 49 -3.21 21.86 -23.25
C GLN A 49 -2.33 22.89 -22.53
N ALA A 50 -2.91 23.97 -21.99
CA ALA A 50 -2.16 24.96 -21.21
C ALA A 50 -1.50 24.35 -19.95
N MET A 51 -2.23 23.49 -19.22
CA MET A 51 -1.67 22.76 -18.08
C MET A 51 -0.57 21.80 -18.50
N LEU A 52 -0.72 21.10 -19.63
CA LEU A 52 0.28 20.17 -20.16
C LEU A 52 1.57 20.90 -20.62
N TYR A 53 1.46 22.07 -21.25
CA TYR A 53 2.63 22.91 -21.54
C TYR A 53 3.35 23.32 -20.26
N ALA A 54 2.61 23.77 -19.24
CA ALA A 54 3.18 24.12 -17.94
C ALA A 54 3.84 22.91 -17.24
N ALA A 55 3.30 21.70 -17.45
CA ALA A 55 3.84 20.45 -16.93
C ALA A 55 5.08 19.94 -17.69
N GLY A 56 5.41 20.52 -18.85
CA GLY A 56 6.66 20.25 -19.58
C GLY A 56 6.51 19.65 -20.97
N VAL A 57 5.33 19.70 -21.60
CA VAL A 57 5.22 19.39 -23.04
C VAL A 57 6.03 20.44 -23.83
N PRO A 58 7.00 20.04 -24.68
CA PRO A 58 8.00 20.98 -25.20
C PRO A 58 7.50 21.87 -26.34
N ASN A 59 6.58 21.39 -27.18
CA ASN A 59 6.08 22.13 -28.35
C ASN A 59 4.71 21.59 -28.82
N ARG A 60 4.11 22.27 -29.79
CA ARG A 60 2.79 21.92 -30.35
C ARG A 60 2.78 20.59 -31.08
N ASP A 61 3.88 20.21 -31.72
CA ASP A 61 3.95 18.95 -32.46
C ASP A 61 3.90 17.76 -31.51
N MET A 62 4.67 17.80 -30.42
CA MET A 62 4.63 16.82 -29.34
C MET A 62 3.27 16.79 -28.64
N MET A 63 2.64 17.96 -28.41
CA MET A 63 1.28 18.02 -27.86
C MET A 63 0.30 17.24 -28.75
N LYS A 64 0.37 17.43 -30.07
CA LYS A 64 -0.59 16.87 -31.03
C LYS A 64 -0.38 15.37 -31.29
N SER A 65 0.86 14.87 -31.25
CA SER A 65 1.22 13.56 -31.81
C SER A 65 1.82 12.57 -30.81
N ALA A 66 2.47 13.03 -29.74
CA ALA A 66 3.19 12.11 -28.86
C ALA A 66 2.23 11.35 -27.93
N PRO A 67 2.34 10.02 -27.81
CA PRO A 67 1.55 9.27 -26.85
C PRO A 67 1.99 9.59 -25.42
N HIS A 68 1.01 9.62 -24.51
CA HIS A 68 1.18 9.85 -23.09
C HIS A 68 1.31 8.51 -22.35
N VAL A 69 2.46 8.24 -21.74
CA VAL A 69 2.70 7.03 -20.95
C VAL A 69 2.73 7.39 -19.48
N GLY A 70 1.74 6.89 -18.73
CA GLY A 70 1.72 7.00 -17.27
C GLY A 70 2.74 6.03 -16.64
N ILE A 71 3.60 6.53 -15.76
CA ILE A 71 4.59 5.70 -15.04
C ILE A 71 4.17 5.67 -13.58
N ALA A 72 3.47 4.62 -13.18
CA ALA A 72 2.88 4.49 -11.86
C ALA A 72 3.83 3.75 -10.91
N THR A 73 4.55 4.50 -10.08
CA THR A 73 5.38 3.90 -9.02
C THR A 73 4.56 3.63 -7.76
N VAL A 74 4.99 2.67 -6.95
CA VAL A 74 4.44 2.42 -5.60
C VAL A 74 5.49 2.77 -4.54
N TRP A 75 6.16 3.90 -4.73
CA TRP A 75 7.29 4.33 -3.91
C TRP A 75 6.84 4.96 -2.59
N TRP A 76 7.60 4.66 -1.52
CA TRP A 76 7.60 5.38 -0.25
C TRP A 76 8.82 4.95 0.57
N GLU A 77 9.26 5.76 1.52
CA GLU A 77 10.57 5.60 2.17
C GLU A 77 10.59 4.61 3.33
N GLY A 78 9.47 4.38 4.01
CA GLY A 78 9.41 3.55 5.22
C GLY A 78 9.34 2.04 4.96
N ASN A 79 9.68 1.58 3.75
CA ASN A 79 9.76 0.16 3.43
C ASN A 79 10.84 -0.14 2.39
N PRO A 80 11.78 -1.07 2.67
CA PRO A 80 12.81 -1.48 1.72
C PRO A 80 12.26 -2.03 0.40
N CYS A 81 11.06 -2.62 0.37
CA CYS A 81 10.52 -3.13 -0.90
C CYS A 81 10.18 -2.02 -1.90
N ASN A 82 10.01 -0.77 -1.44
CA ASN A 82 9.50 0.33 -2.24
C ASN A 82 10.44 1.55 -2.34
N THR A 83 11.49 1.64 -1.52
CA THR A 83 12.34 2.84 -1.40
C THR A 83 13.04 3.24 -2.69
N HIS A 84 13.41 2.27 -3.54
CA HIS A 84 14.13 2.49 -4.80
C HIS A 84 13.23 2.74 -6.02
N LEU A 85 11.91 2.52 -5.90
CA LEU A 85 11.00 2.49 -7.05
C LEU A 85 10.84 3.86 -7.72
N HIS A 86 11.03 4.95 -6.98
CA HIS A 86 10.98 6.29 -7.55
C HIS A 86 12.12 6.52 -8.56
N ASP A 87 13.32 6.03 -8.25
CA ASP A 87 14.48 6.15 -9.15
C ASP A 87 14.39 5.20 -10.33
N LEU A 88 13.85 3.99 -10.15
CA LEU A 88 13.47 3.13 -11.28
C LEU A 88 12.48 3.85 -12.21
N GLY A 89 11.50 4.56 -11.65
CA GLY A 89 10.54 5.35 -12.42
C GLY A 89 11.19 6.47 -13.24
N LYS A 90 12.26 7.11 -12.73
CA LYS A 90 13.03 8.10 -13.50
C LYS A 90 13.72 7.46 -14.71
N ILE A 91 14.34 6.30 -14.52
CA ILE A 91 15.01 5.56 -15.61
C ILE A 91 14.00 5.19 -16.69
N VAL A 92 12.82 4.68 -16.30
CA VAL A 92 11.73 4.38 -17.23
C VAL A 92 11.27 5.64 -17.96
N LYS A 93 11.11 6.76 -17.25
CA LYS A 93 10.70 8.04 -17.84
C LYS A 93 11.67 8.52 -18.90
N GLU A 94 12.97 8.48 -18.61
CA GLU A 94 14.02 8.85 -19.56
C GLU A 94 13.98 7.97 -20.81
N ALA A 95 13.83 6.65 -20.64
CA ALA A 95 13.73 5.71 -21.75
C ALA A 95 12.47 5.93 -22.61
N VAL A 96 11.32 6.22 -21.99
CA VAL A 96 10.07 6.56 -22.69
C VAL A 96 10.24 7.84 -23.51
N GLN A 97 10.90 8.86 -22.96
CA GLN A 97 11.17 10.11 -23.68
C GLN A 97 12.12 9.92 -24.86
N GLN A 98 13.12 9.05 -24.74
CA GLN A 98 14.03 8.70 -25.84
C GLN A 98 13.31 8.03 -27.03
N GLN A 99 12.14 7.41 -26.79
CA GLN A 99 11.29 6.83 -27.83
C GLN A 99 10.32 7.83 -28.48
N GLY A 100 10.43 9.13 -28.16
CA GLY A 100 9.58 10.19 -28.71
C GLY A 100 8.19 10.28 -28.05
N MET A 101 8.04 9.71 -26.85
CA MET A 101 6.78 9.67 -26.10
C MET A 101 6.83 10.59 -24.87
N LEU A 102 5.67 10.97 -24.33
CA LEU A 102 5.58 11.78 -23.11
C LEU A 102 5.44 10.87 -21.88
N GLY A 103 6.45 10.88 -21.00
CA GLY A 103 6.45 10.10 -19.76
C GLY A 103 5.95 10.88 -18.55
N TRP A 104 4.83 10.46 -17.96
CA TRP A 104 4.20 11.08 -16.78
C TRP A 104 4.36 10.19 -15.55
N GLN A 105 5.42 10.43 -14.77
CA GLN A 105 5.62 9.71 -13.51
C GLN A 105 4.68 10.22 -12.44
N PHE A 106 3.93 9.30 -11.83
CA PHE A 106 3.08 9.54 -10.67
C PHE A 106 3.20 8.36 -9.71
N ASN A 107 2.65 8.50 -8.50
CA ASN A 107 2.82 7.53 -7.45
C ASN A 107 1.49 7.15 -6.79
N THR A 108 1.37 5.91 -6.33
CA THR A 108 0.28 5.45 -5.46
C THR A 108 0.82 4.94 -4.13
N ILE A 109 -0.07 4.66 -3.19
CA ILE A 109 0.27 4.21 -1.83
C ILE A 109 0.76 2.75 -1.82
N GLY A 110 1.52 2.39 -0.78
CA GLY A 110 1.88 1.00 -0.46
C GLY A 110 1.85 0.78 1.06
N VAL A 111 1.75 -0.48 1.51
CA VAL A 111 1.70 -0.84 2.94
C VAL A 111 2.51 -2.11 3.18
N VAL A 112 3.25 -2.17 4.29
CA VAL A 112 4.12 -3.31 4.68
C VAL A 112 3.89 -3.82 6.10
N ARG A 113 3.01 -3.19 6.87
CA ARG A 113 2.79 -3.63 8.25
C ARG A 113 2.00 -4.95 8.27
N MET A 114 2.71 -6.03 8.56
CA MET A 114 2.16 -7.37 8.79
C MET A 114 1.18 -7.39 9.96
N SER A 115 0.17 -8.27 9.92
CA SER A 115 -0.95 -8.35 10.87
C SER A 115 -1.77 -7.06 11.02
N TYR A 116 -1.67 -6.11 10.07
CA TYR A 116 -2.42 -4.85 10.13
C TYR A 116 -3.66 -4.89 9.21
N PRO A 117 -4.85 -4.48 9.70
CA PRO A 117 -6.11 -4.56 8.96
C PRO A 117 -6.12 -3.90 7.57
N LEU A 118 -5.34 -2.84 7.36
CA LEU A 118 -5.31 -2.12 6.08
C LEU A 118 -4.52 -2.85 4.97
N LEU A 119 -3.72 -3.86 5.30
CA LEU A 119 -2.80 -4.48 4.36
C LEU A 119 -3.53 -5.00 3.11
N TRP A 120 -4.60 -5.79 3.27
CA TRP A 120 -5.34 -6.33 2.13
C TRP A 120 -6.10 -5.26 1.36
N SER A 121 -6.74 -4.33 2.07
CA SER A 121 -7.49 -3.22 1.44
C SER A 121 -6.61 -2.29 0.59
N SER A 122 -5.30 -2.28 0.81
CA SER A 122 -4.37 -1.50 -0.01
C SER A 122 -4.35 -1.95 -1.47
N ARG A 123 -4.62 -3.23 -1.75
CA ARG A 123 -4.75 -3.77 -3.12
C ARG A 123 -5.79 -2.99 -3.92
N GLU A 124 -6.98 -2.82 -3.35
CA GLU A 124 -8.08 -2.10 -3.99
C GLU A 124 -7.77 -0.61 -4.12
N ILE A 125 -7.16 0.01 -3.10
CA ILE A 125 -6.79 1.43 -3.15
C ILE A 125 -5.76 1.68 -4.26
N ILE A 126 -4.79 0.79 -4.43
CA ILE A 126 -3.81 0.85 -5.52
C ILE A 126 -4.52 0.75 -6.87
N ALA A 127 -5.44 -0.21 -7.01
CA ALA A 127 -6.21 -0.40 -8.24
C ALA A 127 -7.00 0.87 -8.60
N ASP A 128 -7.80 1.38 -7.65
CA ASP A 128 -8.62 2.58 -7.80
C ASP A 128 -7.76 3.82 -8.12
N SER A 129 -6.59 3.95 -7.48
CA SER A 129 -5.71 5.11 -7.65
C SER A 129 -5.11 5.17 -9.06
N ILE A 130 -4.61 4.04 -9.57
CA ILE A 130 -3.99 3.99 -10.90
C ILE A 130 -5.06 4.10 -11.99
N GLU A 131 -6.20 3.44 -11.82
CA GLU A 131 -7.37 3.61 -12.69
C GLU A 131 -7.77 5.09 -12.79
N THR A 132 -7.94 5.75 -11.63
CA THR A 132 -8.35 7.16 -11.57
C THR A 132 -7.38 8.06 -12.35
N VAL A 133 -6.07 7.95 -12.11
CA VAL A 133 -5.08 8.81 -12.77
C VAL A 133 -4.99 8.51 -14.26
N THR A 134 -4.91 7.23 -14.65
CA THR A 134 -4.75 6.82 -16.05
C THR A 134 -5.95 7.27 -16.90
N CYS A 135 -7.16 7.10 -16.36
CA CYS A 135 -8.39 7.51 -17.02
C CYS A 135 -8.54 9.03 -17.06
N ALA A 136 -8.40 9.73 -15.93
CA ALA A 136 -8.59 11.18 -15.86
C ALA A 136 -7.55 11.99 -16.66
N GLN A 137 -6.32 11.48 -16.77
CA GLN A 137 -5.25 12.12 -17.54
C GLN A 137 -5.16 11.63 -18.99
N HIS A 138 -6.10 10.77 -19.42
CA HIS A 138 -6.13 10.21 -20.78
C HIS A 138 -4.78 9.58 -21.22
N HIS A 139 -4.07 8.91 -20.31
CA HIS A 139 -2.81 8.23 -20.67
C HIS A 139 -3.07 7.11 -21.68
N ASP A 140 -2.28 7.05 -22.75
CA ASP A 140 -2.43 6.03 -23.80
C ASP A 140 -1.92 4.66 -23.38
N ALA A 141 -0.94 4.64 -22.49
CA ALA A 141 -0.35 3.43 -21.93
C ALA A 141 0.08 3.65 -20.48
N ASN A 142 0.32 2.56 -19.77
CA ASN A 142 0.79 2.60 -18.39
C ASN A 142 1.94 1.61 -18.15
N ILE A 143 3.00 2.08 -17.50
CA ILE A 143 4.05 1.23 -16.95
C ILE A 143 3.95 1.34 -15.43
N SER A 144 3.63 0.24 -14.77
CA SER A 144 3.54 0.20 -13.31
C SER A 144 4.75 -0.47 -12.69
N ILE A 145 5.27 0.12 -11.60
CA ILE A 145 6.45 -0.37 -10.89
C ILE A 145 6.08 -0.72 -9.44
N PRO A 146 5.44 -1.88 -9.20
CA PRO A 146 5.15 -2.39 -7.86
C PRO A 146 6.35 -3.11 -7.24
N GLY A 147 6.48 -3.06 -5.91
CA GLY A 147 7.62 -3.69 -5.20
C GLY A 147 7.25 -4.64 -4.06
N CYS A 148 6.05 -4.52 -3.47
CA CYS A 148 5.65 -5.31 -2.31
C CYS A 148 4.37 -6.11 -2.56
N ASP A 149 4.15 -7.15 -1.74
CA ASP A 149 3.04 -8.12 -1.77
C ASP A 149 1.78 -7.68 -2.53
N LYS A 150 1.04 -6.70 -1.98
CA LYS A 150 -0.29 -6.32 -2.48
C LYS A 150 -0.24 -5.34 -3.65
N ASN A 151 0.94 -4.80 -3.96
CA ASN A 151 1.16 -3.85 -5.04
C ASN A 151 0.94 -4.52 -6.40
N MET A 152 1.57 -5.67 -6.64
CA MET A 152 1.52 -6.40 -7.90
C MET A 152 0.07 -6.70 -8.34
N PRO A 153 -0.77 -7.39 -7.54
CA PRO A 153 -2.16 -7.61 -7.94
C PRO A 153 -2.95 -6.31 -8.10
N GLY A 154 -2.69 -5.28 -7.27
CA GLY A 154 -3.37 -3.98 -7.39
C GLY A 154 -3.11 -3.28 -8.74
N VAL A 155 -1.87 -3.30 -9.24
CA VAL A 155 -1.55 -2.70 -10.54
C VAL A 155 -2.11 -3.51 -11.71
N ILE A 156 -2.16 -4.84 -11.61
CA ILE A 156 -2.77 -5.70 -12.63
C ILE A 156 -4.29 -5.50 -12.67
N MET A 157 -4.93 -5.41 -11.49
CA MET A 157 -6.36 -5.11 -11.40
C MET A 157 -6.66 -3.74 -12.03
N ALA A 158 -5.87 -2.70 -11.76
CA ALA A 158 -6.03 -1.41 -12.45
C ALA A 158 -5.95 -1.58 -13.98
N ALA A 159 -4.94 -2.30 -14.46
CA ALA A 159 -4.71 -2.52 -15.88
C ALA A 159 -5.88 -3.25 -16.56
N ALA A 160 -6.45 -4.25 -15.90
CA ALA A 160 -7.64 -4.94 -16.36
C ALA A 160 -8.87 -4.02 -16.44
N ARG A 161 -9.02 -3.03 -15.55
CA ARG A 161 -10.17 -2.12 -15.54
C ARG A 161 -10.15 -1.10 -16.69
N TYR A 162 -9.03 -0.39 -16.88
CA TYR A 162 -8.93 0.60 -17.96
C TYR A 162 -8.58 -0.03 -19.32
N ASN A 163 -8.05 -1.27 -19.33
CA ASN A 163 -7.74 -2.09 -20.50
C ASN A 163 -7.00 -1.36 -21.65
N ARG A 164 -5.88 -0.73 -21.34
CA ARG A 164 -4.97 -0.06 -22.29
C ARG A 164 -3.64 -0.83 -22.38
N PRO A 165 -2.75 -0.52 -23.36
CA PRO A 165 -1.38 -1.04 -23.35
C PRO A 165 -0.70 -0.86 -21.99
N PHE A 166 -0.16 -1.95 -21.46
CA PHE A 166 0.31 -2.02 -20.08
C PHE A 166 1.52 -2.93 -19.94
N ILE A 167 2.47 -2.54 -19.08
CA ILE A 167 3.59 -3.38 -18.63
C ILE A 167 3.77 -3.23 -17.11
N MET A 168 3.98 -4.36 -16.44
CA MET A 168 4.46 -4.37 -15.05
C MET A 168 5.97 -4.56 -15.01
N ILE A 169 6.67 -3.73 -14.22
CA ILE A 169 8.08 -3.91 -13.86
C ILE A 169 8.13 -4.22 -12.37
N TYR A 170 8.46 -5.47 -12.00
CA TYR A 170 8.65 -5.78 -10.58
C TYR A 170 9.85 -5.02 -10.01
N GLY A 171 9.72 -4.45 -8.82
CA GLY A 171 10.80 -3.75 -8.13
C GLY A 171 12.03 -4.60 -7.86
N GLY A 172 11.89 -5.92 -7.79
CA GLY A 172 12.97 -6.87 -7.54
C GLY A 172 13.07 -7.30 -6.08
N THR A 173 13.68 -8.47 -5.88
CA THR A 173 13.86 -9.06 -4.56
C THR A 173 15.05 -8.44 -3.82
N ILE A 174 14.99 -8.42 -2.49
CA ILE A 174 16.09 -8.05 -1.59
C ILE A 174 17.17 -9.14 -1.60
N LYS A 175 18.43 -8.73 -1.39
CA LYS A 175 19.53 -9.67 -1.14
C LYS A 175 19.35 -10.38 0.21
N LYS A 176 19.89 -11.58 0.34
CA LYS A 176 19.89 -12.29 1.64
C LYS A 176 20.76 -11.56 2.67
N GLY A 177 20.27 -11.49 3.91
CA GLY A 177 21.03 -11.03 5.05
C GLY A 177 21.96 -12.12 5.60
N PHE A 178 22.84 -11.76 6.54
CA PHE A 178 23.71 -12.72 7.22
C PHE A 178 23.82 -12.39 8.71
N SER A 179 23.50 -13.37 9.57
CA SER A 179 23.68 -13.28 11.02
C SER A 179 25.05 -13.82 11.40
N LYS A 180 25.83 -13.02 12.12
CA LYS A 180 27.12 -13.47 12.66
C LYS A 180 26.93 -14.39 13.86
N LEU A 181 25.92 -14.12 14.68
CA LEU A 181 25.67 -14.89 15.91
C LEU A 181 25.02 -16.25 15.64
N LEU A 182 24.22 -16.37 14.58
CA LEU A 182 23.69 -17.66 14.12
C LEU A 182 24.55 -18.33 13.04
N ASN A 183 25.57 -17.63 12.53
CA ASN A 183 26.47 -18.07 11.46
C ASN A 183 25.71 -18.65 10.24
N LYS A 184 24.66 -17.95 9.80
CA LYS A 184 23.83 -18.38 8.67
C LYS A 184 23.24 -17.19 7.90
N ALA A 185 22.84 -17.47 6.65
CA ALA A 185 22.00 -16.54 5.90
C ALA A 185 20.64 -16.39 6.58
N ILE A 186 20.14 -15.15 6.59
CA ILE A 186 18.89 -14.77 7.27
C ILE A 186 18.03 -13.89 6.38
N ASN A 187 16.77 -13.76 6.76
CA ASN A 187 15.77 -12.92 6.10
C ASN A 187 14.72 -12.47 7.14
N ILE A 188 13.69 -11.76 6.69
CA ILE A 188 12.61 -11.29 7.57
C ILE A 188 11.85 -12.42 8.29
N SER A 189 11.67 -13.60 7.69
CA SER A 189 10.99 -14.71 8.39
C SER A 189 11.83 -15.25 9.54
N THR A 190 13.16 -15.22 9.40
CA THR A 190 14.08 -15.60 10.48
C THR A 190 13.87 -14.74 11.72
N CYS A 191 13.57 -13.44 11.57
CA CYS A 191 13.25 -12.57 12.70
C CYS A 191 11.99 -13.03 13.44
N TYR A 192 10.93 -13.43 12.72
CA TYR A 192 9.69 -13.90 13.33
C TYR A 192 9.87 -15.25 14.02
N GLU A 193 10.55 -16.19 13.38
CA GLU A 193 10.87 -17.50 13.96
C GLU A 193 11.74 -17.35 15.23
N ALA A 194 12.73 -16.45 15.18
CA ALA A 194 13.60 -16.16 16.32
C ALA A 194 12.84 -15.50 17.46
N ALA A 195 11.88 -14.60 17.19
CA ALA A 195 11.00 -14.03 18.21
C ALA A 195 10.18 -15.13 18.92
N GLY A 196 9.64 -16.08 18.15
CA GLY A 196 8.97 -17.26 18.71
C GLY A 196 9.91 -18.10 19.60
N ALA A 197 11.10 -18.41 19.11
CA ALA A 197 12.11 -19.15 19.87
C ALA A 197 12.56 -18.39 21.13
N TYR A 198 12.65 -17.06 21.07
CA TYR A 198 13.02 -16.20 22.20
C TYR A 198 11.97 -16.29 23.33
N SER A 199 10.68 -16.17 23.00
CA SER A 199 9.59 -16.29 23.99
C SER A 199 9.53 -17.66 24.67
N TYR A 200 9.92 -18.72 23.98
CA TYR A 200 9.98 -20.08 24.51
C TYR A 200 11.34 -20.43 25.16
N GLY A 201 12.27 -19.48 25.27
CA GLY A 201 13.59 -19.70 25.87
C GLY A 201 14.51 -20.64 25.07
N ARG A 202 14.26 -20.77 23.76
CA ARG A 202 14.97 -21.68 22.83
C ARG A 202 15.98 -20.98 21.91
N LEU A 203 16.01 -19.64 21.91
CA LEU A 203 16.91 -18.89 21.04
C LEU A 203 18.32 -18.85 21.64
N HIS A 204 19.30 -19.35 20.89
CA HIS A 204 20.70 -19.37 21.30
C HIS A 204 21.63 -18.97 20.15
N ALA A 205 22.75 -18.34 20.49
CA ALA A 205 23.84 -18.13 19.53
C ALA A 205 24.41 -19.50 19.10
N ALA A 206 24.89 -19.58 17.85
CA ALA A 206 25.45 -20.81 17.29
C ALA A 206 26.71 -21.27 18.06
N GLU A 207 27.49 -20.32 18.57
CA GLU A 207 28.71 -20.57 19.33
C GLU A 207 28.74 -19.70 20.60
N GLY A 208 29.27 -20.25 21.70
CA GLY A 208 29.46 -19.50 22.95
C GLY A 208 28.16 -18.98 23.58
N ALA A 209 27.06 -19.72 23.44
CA ALA A 209 25.76 -19.33 23.95
C ALA A 209 25.81 -18.95 25.45
N GLY A 210 25.30 -17.75 25.77
CA GLY A 210 25.28 -17.22 27.14
C GLY A 210 26.54 -16.45 27.56
N GLN A 211 27.58 -16.38 26.71
CA GLN A 211 28.70 -15.46 26.92
C GLN A 211 28.26 -14.00 26.71
N PRO A 212 28.97 -13.01 27.28
CA PRO A 212 28.71 -11.60 27.00
C PRO A 212 28.72 -11.30 25.49
N GLY A 213 27.66 -10.65 24.98
CA GLY A 213 27.47 -10.38 23.55
C GLY A 213 26.93 -11.57 22.73
N ARG A 214 26.55 -12.67 23.38
CA ARG A 214 26.00 -13.91 22.79
C ARG A 214 24.77 -14.42 23.56
N THR A 215 24.05 -13.51 24.19
CA THR A 215 22.77 -13.78 24.83
C THR A 215 21.65 -13.88 23.79
N PRO A 216 20.48 -14.44 24.14
CA PRO A 216 19.33 -14.45 23.23
C PRO A 216 18.92 -13.05 22.75
N SER A 217 19.11 -12.02 23.60
CA SER A 217 18.85 -10.62 23.24
C SER A 217 19.85 -10.11 22.20
N ASP A 218 21.14 -10.48 22.33
CA ASP A 218 22.16 -10.10 21.35
C ASP A 218 21.88 -10.76 19.99
N VAL A 219 21.42 -12.02 19.99
CA VAL A 219 20.98 -12.71 18.76
C VAL A 219 19.80 -11.99 18.11
N MET A 220 18.80 -11.58 18.89
CA MET A 220 17.66 -10.81 18.35
C MET A 220 18.12 -9.50 17.71
N GLN A 221 19.00 -8.76 18.38
CA GLN A 221 19.55 -7.51 17.84
C GLN A 221 20.34 -7.75 16.53
N ASP A 222 21.19 -8.79 16.48
CA ASP A 222 21.93 -9.15 15.26
C ASP A 222 20.98 -9.47 14.09
N LEU A 223 19.84 -10.12 14.37
CA LEU A 223 18.81 -10.38 13.35
C LEU A 223 18.11 -9.10 12.89
N GLU A 224 17.72 -8.22 13.81
CA GLU A 224 17.04 -6.96 13.51
C GLU A 224 17.89 -6.05 12.62
N GLU A 225 19.20 -5.99 12.87
CA GLU A 225 20.13 -5.13 12.14
C GLU A 225 20.53 -5.69 10.76
N HIS A 226 20.52 -7.02 10.56
CA HIS A 226 21.12 -7.65 9.39
C HIS A 226 20.15 -8.45 8.49
N ALA A 227 18.89 -8.65 8.87
CA ALA A 227 17.93 -9.43 8.08
C ALA A 227 17.50 -8.76 6.76
N CYS A 228 17.51 -7.43 6.71
CA CYS A 228 17.07 -6.63 5.57
C CYS A 228 18.21 -5.69 5.12
N PRO A 229 19.18 -6.18 4.33
CA PRO A 229 20.42 -5.44 4.05
C PRO A 229 20.29 -4.28 3.06
N GLY A 230 19.16 -4.13 2.36
CA GLY A 230 19.01 -3.13 1.31
C GLY A 230 17.61 -3.08 0.70
N ALA A 231 17.51 -2.52 -0.50
CA ALA A 231 16.23 -2.38 -1.20
C ALA A 231 15.76 -3.71 -1.80
N GLY A 232 14.44 -3.87 -1.93
CA GLY A 232 13.79 -5.02 -2.58
C GLY A 232 12.77 -5.74 -1.70
N ALA A 233 11.92 -6.55 -2.32
CA ALA A 233 10.91 -7.34 -1.63
C ALA A 233 11.48 -8.57 -0.92
N CYS A 234 10.75 -9.11 0.05
CA CYS A 234 11.13 -10.29 0.84
C CYS A 234 11.74 -11.41 -0.02
N GLY A 235 12.93 -11.91 0.37
CA GLY A 235 13.77 -12.80 -0.45
C GLY A 235 13.22 -14.19 -0.78
N GLY A 236 12.31 -14.71 0.05
CA GLY A 236 11.71 -16.03 -0.15
C GLY A 236 10.57 -16.02 -1.17
N MET A 237 10.03 -17.19 -1.47
CA MET A 237 8.81 -17.38 -2.28
C MET A 237 7.54 -17.04 -1.48
N TYR A 238 7.53 -15.83 -0.92
CA TYR A 238 6.36 -15.19 -0.30
C TYR A 238 5.45 -14.60 -1.38
N THR A 239 4.41 -13.86 -0.98
CA THR A 239 3.44 -13.32 -1.95
C THR A 239 4.10 -12.44 -2.99
N ALA A 240 5.07 -11.58 -2.64
CA ALA A 240 5.73 -10.71 -3.60
C ALA A 240 6.39 -11.47 -4.76
N ASN A 241 7.26 -12.43 -4.44
CA ASN A 241 7.95 -13.25 -5.45
C ASN A 241 7.00 -14.26 -6.14
N THR A 242 5.96 -14.73 -5.44
CA THR A 242 4.90 -15.56 -6.06
C THR A 242 4.16 -14.78 -7.12
N MET A 243 3.71 -13.57 -6.81
CA MET A 243 2.97 -12.73 -7.75
C MET A 243 3.86 -12.24 -8.89
N SER A 244 5.11 -11.87 -8.63
CA SER A 244 6.01 -11.43 -9.71
C SER A 244 6.28 -12.56 -10.71
N THR A 245 6.59 -13.78 -10.24
CA THR A 245 6.83 -14.94 -11.11
C THR A 245 5.57 -15.36 -11.87
N ALA A 246 4.42 -15.35 -11.19
CA ALA A 246 3.12 -15.64 -11.81
C ALA A 246 2.76 -14.64 -12.91
N ILE A 247 2.92 -13.34 -12.66
CA ILE A 247 2.60 -12.28 -13.63
C ILE A 247 3.58 -12.29 -14.82
N GLU A 248 4.84 -12.67 -14.59
CA GLU A 248 5.78 -12.92 -15.69
C GLU A 248 5.35 -14.11 -16.55
N ALA A 249 4.89 -15.21 -15.93
CA ALA A 249 4.35 -16.37 -16.64
C ALA A 249 3.02 -16.07 -17.38
N MET A 250 2.30 -15.02 -16.98
CA MET A 250 1.15 -14.49 -17.71
C MET A 250 1.54 -13.62 -18.92
N GLY A 251 2.82 -13.26 -19.07
CA GLY A 251 3.30 -12.43 -20.17
C GLY A 251 3.13 -10.92 -19.97
N LEU A 252 2.81 -10.46 -18.76
CA LEU A 252 2.58 -9.03 -18.42
C LEU A 252 3.87 -8.29 -18.02
N CYS A 253 5.00 -9.00 -17.97
CA CYS A 253 6.32 -8.47 -17.67
C CYS A 253 7.32 -8.77 -18.79
N LEU A 254 8.43 -8.03 -18.81
CA LEU A 254 9.60 -8.45 -19.57
C LEU A 254 10.20 -9.74 -18.96
N PRO A 255 10.75 -10.65 -19.79
CA PRO A 255 11.41 -11.85 -19.29
C PRO A 255 12.54 -11.54 -18.31
N GLY A 256 12.53 -12.22 -17.16
CA GLY A 256 13.48 -12.05 -16.06
C GLY A 256 13.07 -11.00 -15.02
N SER A 257 12.00 -10.23 -15.24
CA SER A 257 11.53 -9.18 -14.32
C SER A 257 11.38 -9.65 -12.89
N SER A 258 10.79 -10.84 -12.71
CA SER A 258 10.47 -11.44 -11.41
C SER A 258 11.69 -11.89 -10.62
N SER A 259 12.77 -12.27 -11.30
CA SER A 259 13.99 -12.80 -10.67
C SER A 259 15.11 -11.77 -10.53
N ASN A 260 15.12 -10.68 -11.31
CA ASN A 260 16.15 -9.64 -11.21
C ASN A 260 16.15 -9.00 -9.80
N PRO A 261 17.24 -9.10 -9.02
CA PRO A 261 17.32 -8.43 -7.71
C PRO A 261 17.21 -6.92 -7.84
N ALA A 262 16.66 -6.26 -6.82
CA ALA A 262 16.32 -4.83 -6.85
C ALA A 262 17.51 -3.91 -7.20
N GLU A 263 18.67 -4.22 -6.63
CA GLU A 263 19.91 -3.45 -6.84
C GLU A 263 20.77 -3.97 -7.99
N SER A 264 20.28 -4.95 -8.75
CA SER A 264 21.07 -5.54 -9.84
C SER A 264 21.13 -4.62 -11.06
N PRO A 265 22.25 -4.60 -11.81
CA PRO A 265 22.31 -3.93 -13.10
C PRO A 265 21.29 -4.46 -14.11
N ALA A 266 20.84 -5.71 -13.95
CA ALA A 266 19.80 -6.31 -14.78
C ALA A 266 18.46 -5.57 -14.63
N LYS A 267 18.09 -5.18 -13.39
CA LYS A 267 16.88 -4.40 -13.12
C LYS A 267 16.91 -3.03 -13.82
N MET A 268 18.05 -2.35 -13.79
CA MET A 268 18.21 -1.05 -14.48
C MET A 268 18.07 -1.18 -16.00
N ARG A 269 18.67 -2.23 -16.58
CA ARG A 269 18.52 -2.52 -18.02
C ARG A 269 17.09 -2.87 -18.41
N GLU A 270 16.38 -3.58 -17.56
CA GLU A 270 14.96 -3.89 -17.75
C GLU A 270 14.11 -2.62 -17.78
N CYS A 271 14.31 -1.69 -16.82
CA CYS A 271 13.63 -0.40 -16.81
C CYS A 271 13.86 0.39 -18.11
N ALA A 272 15.08 0.38 -18.65
CA ALA A 272 15.38 1.04 -19.91
C ALA A 272 14.69 0.35 -21.12
N LYS A 273 14.60 -0.98 -21.11
CA LYS A 273 13.94 -1.75 -22.20
C LYS A 273 12.42 -1.67 -22.20
N ALA A 274 11.80 -1.33 -21.06
CA ALA A 274 10.35 -1.24 -20.94
C ALA A 274 9.72 -0.24 -21.93
N ALA A 275 10.44 0.82 -22.28
CA ALA A 275 9.98 1.82 -23.25
C ALA A 275 9.82 1.27 -24.68
N GLU A 276 10.69 0.34 -25.10
CA GLU A 276 10.57 -0.32 -26.39
C GLU A 276 9.37 -1.28 -26.40
N ALA A 277 9.22 -2.07 -25.33
CA ALA A 277 8.12 -3.01 -25.22
C ALA A 277 6.74 -2.33 -25.12
N ILE A 278 6.61 -1.22 -24.38
CA ILE A 278 5.32 -0.53 -24.28
C ILE A 278 4.92 0.07 -25.63
N LYS A 279 5.90 0.52 -26.43
CA LYS A 279 5.67 1.02 -27.79
C LYS A 279 5.17 -0.10 -28.69
N VAL A 280 5.77 -1.29 -28.63
CA VAL A 280 5.27 -2.48 -29.34
C VAL A 280 3.82 -2.80 -28.94
N CYS A 281 3.49 -2.75 -27.64
CA CYS A 281 2.12 -2.95 -27.18
C CYS A 281 1.15 -1.90 -27.76
N MET A 282 1.56 -0.63 -27.86
CA MET A 282 0.74 0.42 -28.47
C MET A 282 0.56 0.21 -29.98
N GLU A 283 1.62 -0.11 -30.71
CA GLU A 283 1.60 -0.36 -32.16
C GLU A 283 0.71 -1.56 -32.52
N LYS A 284 0.85 -2.66 -31.78
CA LYS A 284 0.08 -3.90 -31.99
C LYS A 284 -1.27 -3.92 -31.26
N ASN A 285 -1.59 -2.87 -30.51
CA ASN A 285 -2.78 -2.80 -29.63
C ASN A 285 -2.90 -4.00 -28.67
N ILE A 286 -1.78 -4.41 -28.06
CA ILE A 286 -1.75 -5.44 -27.02
C ILE A 286 -2.15 -4.77 -25.70
N ARG A 287 -3.31 -5.14 -25.16
CA ARG A 287 -3.85 -4.57 -23.91
C ARG A 287 -3.80 -5.61 -22.78
N ALA A 288 -3.97 -5.15 -21.56
CA ALA A 288 -3.93 -6.01 -20.37
C ALA A 288 -4.87 -7.22 -20.47
N ARG A 289 -6.15 -7.04 -20.87
CA ARG A 289 -7.10 -8.15 -20.98
C ARG A 289 -6.78 -9.11 -22.13
N ASP A 290 -6.06 -8.68 -23.15
CA ASP A 290 -5.62 -9.57 -24.23
C ASP A 290 -4.55 -10.58 -23.72
N LEU A 291 -3.88 -10.26 -22.60
CA LEU A 291 -2.89 -11.11 -21.93
C LEU A 291 -3.44 -11.81 -20.68
N MET A 292 -4.63 -11.43 -20.20
CA MET A 292 -5.29 -12.04 -19.05
C MET A 292 -6.38 -12.98 -19.55
N THR A 293 -5.98 -14.20 -19.90
CA THR A 293 -6.87 -15.26 -20.37
C THR A 293 -6.83 -16.44 -19.41
N LYS A 294 -7.73 -17.41 -19.58
CA LYS A 294 -7.74 -18.63 -18.77
C LYS A 294 -6.38 -19.33 -18.81
N GLU A 295 -5.81 -19.42 -20.00
CA GLU A 295 -4.53 -20.09 -20.27
C GLU A 295 -3.36 -19.39 -19.57
N THR A 296 -3.34 -18.05 -19.54
CA THR A 296 -2.29 -17.32 -18.83
C THR A 296 -2.42 -17.44 -17.31
N PHE A 297 -3.65 -17.50 -16.78
CA PHE A 297 -3.88 -17.85 -15.37
C PHE A 297 -3.49 -19.30 -15.04
N GLU A 298 -3.68 -20.25 -15.95
CA GLU A 298 -3.18 -21.62 -15.77
C GLU A 298 -1.64 -21.65 -15.72
N ASN A 299 -0.95 -20.93 -16.60
CA ASN A 299 0.51 -20.77 -16.52
C ASN A 299 0.95 -20.16 -15.18
N ALA A 300 0.23 -19.15 -14.68
CA ALA A 300 0.48 -18.55 -13.37
C ALA A 300 0.33 -19.56 -12.22
N LEU A 301 -0.69 -20.42 -12.27
CA LEU A 301 -0.88 -21.49 -11.30
C LEU A 301 0.24 -22.54 -11.40
N VAL A 302 0.63 -22.94 -12.61
CA VAL A 302 1.70 -23.92 -12.85
C VAL A 302 3.01 -23.46 -12.22
N ILE A 303 3.46 -22.22 -12.50
CA ILE A 303 4.71 -21.70 -11.91
C ILE A 303 4.59 -21.55 -10.39
N THR A 304 3.41 -21.19 -9.89
CA THR A 304 3.14 -21.08 -8.44
C THR A 304 3.29 -22.44 -7.74
N MET A 305 2.74 -23.52 -8.30
CA MET A 305 2.88 -24.87 -7.74
C MET A 305 4.32 -25.37 -7.83
N ALA A 306 4.97 -25.19 -8.99
CA ALA A 306 6.34 -25.64 -9.20
C ALA A 306 7.32 -24.99 -8.22
N LEU A 307 7.15 -23.69 -7.96
CA LEU A 307 8.03 -22.90 -7.10
C LEU A 307 7.66 -22.89 -5.61
N GLY A 308 6.55 -23.50 -5.20
CA GLY A 308 6.16 -23.51 -3.78
C GLY A 308 5.55 -22.20 -3.28
N GLY A 309 4.81 -21.49 -4.15
CA GLY A 309 4.27 -20.15 -3.92
C GLY A 309 3.35 -19.96 -2.70
N SER A 310 2.98 -18.71 -2.45
CA SER A 310 2.12 -18.31 -1.33
C SER A 310 0.65 -18.70 -1.55
N THR A 311 -0.05 -19.06 -0.46
CA THR A 311 -1.52 -19.27 -0.44
C THR A 311 -2.27 -17.99 -0.83
N ASN A 312 -1.74 -16.81 -0.48
CA ASN A 312 -2.28 -15.52 -0.89
C ASN A 312 -2.36 -15.37 -2.42
N GLY A 313 -1.54 -16.12 -3.17
CA GLY A 313 -1.61 -16.17 -4.63
C GLY A 313 -3.00 -16.54 -5.11
N VAL A 314 -3.68 -17.50 -4.47
CA VAL A 314 -5.04 -17.94 -4.83
C VAL A 314 -6.02 -16.76 -4.83
N LEU A 315 -6.02 -15.96 -3.76
CA LEU A 315 -6.91 -14.80 -3.65
C LEU A 315 -6.61 -13.78 -4.75
N HIS A 316 -5.33 -13.51 -4.98
CA HIS A 316 -4.90 -12.57 -6.01
C HIS A 316 -5.25 -13.05 -7.43
N PHE A 317 -5.11 -14.34 -7.74
CA PHE A 317 -5.52 -14.88 -9.04
C PHE A 317 -7.02 -14.74 -9.25
N LEU A 318 -7.84 -15.07 -8.26
CA LEU A 318 -9.30 -14.94 -8.35
C LEU A 318 -9.73 -13.46 -8.52
N ALA A 319 -9.13 -12.54 -7.76
CA ALA A 319 -9.41 -11.12 -7.88
C ALA A 319 -9.00 -10.54 -9.25
N MET A 320 -7.81 -10.89 -9.74
CA MET A 320 -7.33 -10.47 -11.06
C MET A 320 -8.18 -11.06 -12.18
N ALA A 321 -8.52 -12.36 -12.10
CA ALA A 321 -9.35 -13.04 -13.10
C ALA A 321 -10.77 -12.44 -13.13
N GLY A 322 -11.38 -12.22 -11.96
CA GLY A 322 -12.67 -11.54 -11.86
C GLY A 322 -12.64 -10.14 -12.49
N THR A 323 -11.58 -9.36 -12.23
CA THR A 323 -11.41 -8.01 -12.79
C THR A 323 -11.24 -8.01 -14.31
N ALA A 324 -10.59 -9.04 -14.85
CA ALA A 324 -10.44 -9.25 -16.28
C ALA A 324 -11.66 -9.95 -16.92
N GLU A 325 -12.70 -10.27 -16.15
CA GLU A 325 -13.88 -11.03 -16.59
C GLU A 325 -13.53 -12.44 -17.10
N VAL A 326 -12.52 -13.07 -16.52
CA VAL A 326 -12.09 -14.45 -16.79
C VAL A 326 -12.62 -15.39 -15.72
N SER A 327 -13.24 -16.50 -16.15
CA SER A 327 -13.72 -17.53 -15.23
C SER A 327 -12.55 -18.34 -14.66
N LEU A 328 -12.22 -18.08 -13.39
CA LEU A 328 -11.26 -18.84 -12.61
C LEU A 328 -11.87 -19.15 -11.23
N THR A 329 -11.80 -20.40 -10.79
CA THR A 329 -12.34 -20.84 -9.50
C THR A 329 -11.25 -21.50 -8.66
N ILE A 330 -11.53 -21.72 -7.38
CA ILE A 330 -10.65 -22.51 -6.52
C ILE A 330 -10.50 -23.95 -7.01
N ASP A 331 -11.50 -24.51 -7.71
CA ASP A 331 -11.40 -25.87 -8.24
C ASP A 331 -10.37 -25.97 -9.37
N ASP A 332 -10.13 -24.89 -10.12
CA ASP A 332 -9.01 -24.81 -11.07
C ASP A 332 -7.65 -24.89 -10.37
N VAL A 333 -7.54 -24.26 -9.20
CA VAL A 333 -6.30 -24.33 -8.38
C VAL A 333 -6.02 -25.77 -7.98
N GLN A 334 -7.03 -26.51 -7.53
CA GLN A 334 -6.88 -27.92 -7.18
C GLN A 334 -6.51 -28.77 -8.41
N ARG A 335 -7.23 -28.60 -9.52
CA ARG A 335 -6.98 -29.33 -10.78
C ARG A 335 -5.54 -29.15 -11.29
N ILE A 336 -4.98 -27.95 -11.15
CA ILE A 336 -3.57 -27.69 -11.53
C ILE A 336 -2.62 -28.23 -10.47
N SER A 337 -2.94 -28.09 -9.18
CA SER A 337 -2.15 -28.65 -8.09
C SER A 337 -1.96 -30.17 -8.22
N ASP A 338 -3.00 -30.90 -8.60
CA ASP A 338 -2.94 -32.36 -8.80
C ASP A 338 -1.98 -32.78 -9.92
N LYS A 339 -1.71 -31.90 -10.88
CA LYS A 339 -0.90 -32.19 -12.07
C LYS A 339 0.54 -31.72 -11.97
N VAL A 340 0.80 -30.66 -11.22
CA VAL A 340 2.09 -29.98 -11.23
C VAL A 340 2.90 -30.35 -9.99
N PRO A 341 4.08 -30.96 -10.13
CA PRO A 341 4.90 -31.31 -8.99
C PRO A 341 5.52 -30.05 -8.35
N PHE A 342 5.68 -30.07 -7.03
CA PHE A 342 6.45 -29.07 -6.31
C PHE A 342 7.95 -29.41 -6.37
N ILE A 343 8.74 -28.55 -7.02
CA ILE A 343 10.14 -28.85 -7.37
C ILE A 343 11.18 -27.88 -6.80
N ALA A 344 10.78 -26.70 -6.33
CA ALA A 344 11.75 -25.70 -5.87
C ALA A 344 12.02 -25.76 -4.37
N ASP A 345 13.30 -25.86 -4.00
CA ASP A 345 13.79 -25.79 -2.61
C ASP A 345 13.96 -24.33 -2.17
N LEU A 346 12.89 -23.54 -2.27
CA LEU A 346 12.88 -22.11 -1.93
C LEU A 346 12.16 -21.87 -0.59
N ALA A 347 12.71 -20.98 0.23
CA ALA A 347 12.09 -20.54 1.47
C ALA A 347 10.68 -19.96 1.20
N PRO A 348 9.68 -20.18 2.06
CA PRO A 348 9.77 -20.77 3.41
C PRO A 348 9.81 -22.30 3.44
N SER A 349 9.43 -22.99 2.36
CA SER A 349 9.34 -24.46 2.35
C SER A 349 10.72 -25.13 2.29
N GLY A 350 11.67 -24.42 1.69
CA GLY A 350 13.02 -24.85 1.39
C GLY A 350 14.11 -23.92 1.91
N LYS A 351 15.35 -24.14 1.44
CA LYS A 351 16.56 -23.46 1.96
C LYS A 351 16.95 -22.19 1.21
N TYR A 352 16.70 -22.12 -0.09
CA TYR A 352 17.24 -21.08 -0.97
C TYR A 352 16.31 -19.89 -1.12
N MET A 353 16.82 -18.76 -1.60
CA MET A 353 16.06 -17.52 -1.83
C MET A 353 15.98 -17.19 -3.34
N MET A 354 15.15 -16.21 -3.71
CA MET A 354 15.00 -15.77 -5.10
C MET A 354 16.32 -15.28 -5.72
N GLU A 355 17.20 -14.68 -4.92
CA GLU A 355 18.56 -14.30 -5.36
C GLU A 355 19.37 -15.53 -5.83
N ASP A 356 19.23 -16.67 -5.16
CA ASP A 356 19.92 -17.90 -5.56
C ASP A 356 19.33 -18.46 -6.87
N LEU A 357 18.01 -18.35 -7.07
CA LEU A 357 17.36 -18.72 -8.33
C LEU A 357 17.84 -17.85 -9.50
N TYR A 358 17.97 -16.53 -9.28
CA TYR A 358 18.53 -15.60 -10.27
C TYR A 358 19.93 -16.05 -10.74
N ASN A 359 20.78 -16.49 -9.82
CA ASN A 359 22.15 -16.91 -10.13
C ASN A 359 22.25 -18.17 -11.00
N ILE A 360 21.21 -19.02 -11.03
CA ILE A 360 21.17 -20.24 -11.85
C ILE A 360 20.32 -20.10 -13.12
N GLY A 361 19.91 -18.89 -13.48
CA GLY A 361 19.18 -18.58 -14.72
C GLY A 361 17.80 -17.94 -14.53
N GLY A 362 17.35 -17.75 -13.29
CA GLY A 362 16.12 -17.04 -12.96
C GLY A 362 14.83 -17.72 -13.43
N THR A 363 13.73 -16.98 -13.35
CA THR A 363 12.39 -17.46 -13.71
C THR A 363 12.28 -17.94 -15.17
N PRO A 364 12.89 -17.26 -16.17
CA PRO A 364 12.84 -17.72 -17.56
C PRO A 364 13.36 -19.14 -17.77
N SER A 365 14.42 -19.52 -17.05
CA SER A 365 15.02 -20.87 -17.15
C SER A 365 14.09 -21.94 -16.55
N VAL A 366 13.34 -21.60 -15.49
CA VAL A 366 12.29 -22.48 -14.93
C VAL A 366 11.11 -22.60 -15.89
N MET A 367 10.66 -21.50 -16.48
CA MET A 367 9.60 -21.53 -17.49
C MET A 367 10.01 -22.37 -18.70
N LYS A 368 11.28 -22.30 -19.12
CA LYS A 368 11.82 -23.13 -20.21
C LYS A 368 11.72 -24.63 -19.90
N LEU A 369 12.07 -25.03 -18.67
CA LEU A 369 11.89 -26.41 -18.19
C LEU A 369 10.41 -26.83 -18.24
N LEU A 370 9.50 -26.00 -17.71
CA LEU A 370 8.07 -26.34 -17.60
C LEU A 370 7.37 -26.39 -18.97
N VAL A 371 7.76 -25.50 -19.90
CA VAL A 371 7.27 -25.52 -21.29
C VAL A 371 7.80 -26.74 -22.04
N ALA A 372 9.07 -27.10 -21.86
CA ALA A 372 9.65 -28.30 -22.46
C ALA A 372 9.00 -29.60 -21.93
N ALA A 373 8.58 -29.60 -20.66
CA ALA A 373 7.86 -30.71 -20.04
C ALA A 373 6.37 -30.78 -20.41
N GLY A 374 5.84 -29.80 -21.17
CA GLY A 374 4.42 -29.74 -21.52
C GLY A 374 3.49 -29.39 -20.36
N LEU A 375 4.05 -28.87 -19.25
CA LEU A 375 3.27 -28.43 -18.08
C LEU A 375 2.79 -26.98 -18.20
N MET A 376 3.48 -26.17 -19.00
CA MET A 376 3.19 -24.75 -19.21
C MET A 376 2.98 -24.47 -20.70
N ASN A 377 1.98 -23.66 -21.03
CA ASN A 377 1.71 -23.26 -22.41
C ASN A 377 2.70 -22.17 -22.84
N GLY A 378 3.62 -22.50 -23.74
CA GLY A 378 4.60 -21.56 -24.29
C GLY A 378 4.05 -20.65 -25.39
N ASP A 379 2.87 -20.91 -25.93
CA ASP A 379 2.40 -20.25 -27.15
C ASP A 379 1.55 -19.00 -26.87
N ILE A 380 1.42 -18.62 -25.59
CA ILE A 380 0.75 -17.39 -25.15
C ILE A 380 1.49 -16.14 -25.65
N LEU A 381 0.75 -15.09 -26.02
CA LEU A 381 1.31 -13.77 -26.33
C LEU A 381 1.86 -13.10 -25.05
N THR A 382 2.88 -12.24 -25.19
CA THR A 382 3.40 -11.41 -24.09
C THR A 382 3.54 -9.95 -24.49
N VAL A 383 3.85 -9.08 -23.52
CA VAL A 383 4.13 -7.64 -23.72
C VAL A 383 5.28 -7.35 -24.70
N THR A 384 6.09 -8.35 -25.05
CA THR A 384 7.13 -8.20 -26.08
C THR A 384 6.57 -8.27 -27.51
N GLY A 385 5.29 -8.63 -27.66
CA GLY A 385 4.68 -8.94 -28.95
C GLY A 385 5.14 -10.25 -29.58
N LYS A 386 5.80 -11.12 -28.79
CA LYS A 386 6.22 -12.49 -29.11
C LYS A 386 5.54 -13.49 -28.17
N THR A 387 5.62 -14.77 -28.51
CA THR A 387 5.16 -15.85 -27.63
C THR A 387 6.05 -16.02 -26.40
N LEU A 388 5.55 -16.63 -25.32
CA LEU A 388 6.36 -16.96 -24.13
C LEU A 388 7.55 -17.85 -24.52
N ARG A 389 7.34 -18.84 -25.40
CA ARG A 389 8.36 -19.77 -25.90
C ARG A 389 9.50 -19.03 -26.61
N GLU A 390 9.19 -18.10 -27.50
CA GLU A 390 10.21 -17.28 -28.18
C GLU A 390 11.00 -16.40 -27.23
N ASN A 391 10.38 -15.95 -26.14
CA ASN A 391 11.01 -15.09 -25.15
C ASN A 391 11.97 -15.83 -24.22
N ILE A 392 11.66 -17.08 -23.88
CA ILE A 392 12.47 -17.90 -22.98
C ILE A 392 13.55 -18.70 -23.73
N GLU A 393 13.42 -18.90 -25.05
CA GLU A 393 14.41 -19.67 -25.82
C GLU A 393 15.86 -19.15 -25.68
N PRO A 394 16.14 -17.83 -25.70
CA PRO A 394 17.50 -17.31 -25.56
C PRO A 394 18.09 -17.49 -24.15
N PHE A 395 17.28 -17.82 -23.14
CA PHE A 395 17.76 -18.03 -21.79
C PHE A 395 18.44 -19.41 -21.66
N PRO A 396 19.48 -19.51 -20.81
CA PRO A 396 20.15 -20.79 -20.58
C PRO A 396 19.18 -21.80 -19.98
N SER A 397 19.45 -23.09 -20.20
CA SER A 397 18.81 -24.12 -19.38
C SER A 397 19.39 -24.06 -17.96
N LEU A 398 18.62 -24.53 -16.98
CA LEU A 398 19.12 -24.65 -15.60
C LEU A 398 20.39 -25.54 -15.61
N PRO A 399 21.45 -25.16 -14.87
CA PRO A 399 22.64 -26.01 -14.71
C PRO A 399 22.26 -27.42 -14.24
N GLN A 400 23.03 -28.45 -14.60
CA GLN A 400 22.69 -29.83 -14.22
C GLN A 400 23.00 -30.15 -12.75
N ASP A 401 23.96 -29.43 -12.16
CA ASP A 401 24.49 -29.62 -10.81
C ASP A 401 23.82 -28.73 -9.75
N GLN A 402 22.97 -27.80 -10.16
CA GLN A 402 22.19 -26.98 -9.23
C GLN A 402 21.19 -27.84 -8.44
N VAL A 403 20.95 -27.47 -7.19
CA VAL A 403 20.10 -28.22 -6.25
C VAL A 403 18.80 -27.50 -5.88
N ILE A 404 18.59 -26.29 -6.42
CA ILE A 404 17.48 -25.41 -6.08
C ILE A 404 16.18 -25.89 -6.74
N ILE A 405 16.22 -26.23 -8.03
CA ILE A 405 15.09 -26.75 -8.79
C ILE A 405 15.30 -28.24 -9.02
N ARG A 406 14.54 -29.07 -8.33
CA ARG A 406 14.65 -30.53 -8.47
C ARG A 406 14.17 -31.00 -9.85
N PRO A 407 14.73 -32.10 -10.38
CA PRO A 407 14.23 -32.69 -11.61
C PRO A 407 12.80 -33.22 -11.40
N LEU A 408 11.99 -33.21 -12.46
CA LEU A 408 10.59 -33.66 -12.43
C LEU A 408 10.45 -35.15 -12.03
N SER A 409 11.49 -35.95 -12.22
CA SER A 409 11.56 -37.36 -11.79
C SER A 409 11.80 -37.54 -10.29
N ASN A 410 12.29 -36.51 -9.59
CA ASN A 410 12.54 -36.52 -8.15
C ASN A 410 12.07 -35.19 -7.51
N PRO A 411 10.75 -34.89 -7.58
CA PRO A 411 10.22 -33.66 -7.02
C PRO A 411 10.25 -33.67 -5.49
N ILE A 412 10.07 -32.52 -4.86
CA ILE A 412 9.89 -32.45 -3.40
C ILE A 412 8.55 -33.10 -3.02
N LYS A 413 7.51 -32.84 -3.82
CA LYS A 413 6.19 -33.48 -3.73
C LYS A 413 5.66 -33.72 -5.14
N ALA A 414 5.07 -34.90 -5.37
CA ALA A 414 4.55 -35.30 -6.68
C ALA A 414 3.40 -34.42 -7.18
N THR A 415 2.68 -33.78 -6.26
CA THR A 415 1.63 -32.79 -6.52
C THR A 415 2.03 -31.43 -5.95
N GLY A 416 1.24 -30.40 -6.25
CA GLY A 416 1.39 -29.07 -5.73
C GLY A 416 1.19 -29.00 -4.21
N HIS A 417 1.80 -28.00 -3.60
CA HIS A 417 1.70 -27.75 -2.16
C HIS A 417 0.37 -27.08 -1.78
N LEU A 418 -0.26 -26.32 -2.68
CA LEU A 418 -1.55 -25.70 -2.41
C LEU A 418 -2.67 -26.73 -2.56
N GLN A 419 -3.54 -26.82 -1.57
CA GLN A 419 -4.66 -27.76 -1.53
C GLN A 419 -5.94 -27.01 -1.16
N ILE A 420 -7.02 -27.33 -1.86
CA ILE A 420 -8.35 -26.77 -1.62
C ILE A 420 -9.13 -27.77 -0.79
N LEU A 421 -9.53 -27.36 0.41
CA LEU A 421 -10.28 -28.19 1.34
C LEU A 421 -11.74 -27.75 1.37
N ARG A 422 -12.66 -28.72 1.38
CA ARG A 422 -14.11 -28.49 1.56
C ARG A 422 -14.67 -29.32 2.71
N GLY A 423 -15.87 -29.02 3.16
CA GLY A 423 -16.56 -29.84 4.16
C GLY A 423 -17.50 -29.00 5.00
N ASN A 424 -18.05 -29.58 6.07
CA ASN A 424 -19.02 -28.87 6.91
C ASN A 424 -18.41 -27.63 7.60
N LEU A 425 -17.08 -27.58 7.80
CA LEU A 425 -16.42 -26.41 8.38
C LEU A 425 -16.11 -25.31 7.34
N ALA A 426 -15.89 -25.68 6.08
CA ALA A 426 -15.55 -24.77 4.99
C ALA A 426 -16.33 -25.11 3.71
N PRO A 427 -17.66 -24.91 3.67
CA PRO A 427 -18.47 -25.31 2.52
C PRO A 427 -18.14 -24.53 1.24
N GLY A 428 -17.76 -23.25 1.38
CA GLY A 428 -17.29 -22.43 0.26
C GLY A 428 -15.87 -22.78 -0.20
N GLY A 429 -15.10 -23.46 0.64
CA GLY A 429 -13.70 -23.82 0.42
C GLY A 429 -12.77 -23.18 1.43
N ALA A 430 -11.57 -23.74 1.55
CA ALA A 430 -10.43 -23.21 2.28
C ALA A 430 -9.14 -23.55 1.54
N VAL A 431 -8.08 -22.77 1.77
CA VAL A 431 -6.78 -22.98 1.11
C VAL A 431 -5.76 -23.41 2.16
N ALA A 432 -5.12 -24.54 1.91
CA ALA A 432 -4.06 -25.08 2.75
C ALA A 432 -2.74 -25.15 2.00
N LYS A 433 -1.63 -24.96 2.71
CA LYS A 433 -0.28 -25.26 2.23
C LYS A 433 0.19 -26.55 2.88
N ILE A 434 0.23 -27.64 2.10
CA ILE A 434 0.56 -29.00 2.54
C ILE A 434 1.80 -29.44 1.79
N THR A 435 2.95 -29.37 2.46
CA THR A 435 4.25 -29.73 1.86
C THR A 435 4.51 -31.23 1.88
N GLY A 436 3.78 -31.97 2.71
CA GLY A 436 3.88 -33.43 2.89
C GLY A 436 4.75 -33.83 4.07
N LYS A 437 5.43 -32.88 4.73
CA LYS A 437 6.21 -33.11 5.96
C LYS A 437 5.30 -33.31 7.18
N GLU A 438 4.06 -32.86 7.09
CA GLU A 438 3.13 -32.72 8.19
C GLU A 438 2.15 -33.90 8.30
N GLY A 439 2.24 -34.86 7.37
CA GLY A 439 1.25 -35.93 7.19
C GLY A 439 0.12 -35.53 6.25
N LEU A 440 -0.72 -36.50 5.87
CA LEU A 440 -1.86 -36.28 4.96
C LEU A 440 -3.19 -36.10 5.72
N THR A 441 -3.23 -36.40 7.01
CA THR A 441 -4.44 -36.27 7.85
C THR A 441 -4.05 -35.76 9.22
N PHE A 442 -4.87 -34.88 9.79
CA PHE A 442 -4.71 -34.36 11.14
C PHE A 442 -6.07 -34.31 11.83
N THR A 443 -6.18 -34.92 13.01
CA THR A 443 -7.36 -34.86 13.88
C THR A 443 -6.95 -34.37 15.25
N GLY A 444 -7.66 -33.37 15.76
CA GLY A 444 -7.39 -32.77 17.07
C GLY A 444 -8.60 -32.08 17.65
N LYS A 445 -8.52 -31.77 18.95
CA LYS A 445 -9.56 -30.97 19.62
C LYS A 445 -9.41 -29.50 19.25
N ALA A 446 -10.53 -28.84 18.99
CA ALA A 446 -10.58 -27.42 18.70
C ALA A 446 -10.22 -26.62 19.95
N ARG A 447 -9.38 -25.61 19.76
CA ARG A 447 -9.16 -24.52 20.73
C ARG A 447 -9.38 -23.19 20.02
N VAL A 448 -10.38 -22.44 20.46
CA VAL A 448 -11.00 -21.36 19.70
C VAL A 448 -10.59 -20.00 20.24
N PHE A 449 -10.16 -19.12 19.32
CA PHE A 449 -9.81 -17.74 19.57
C PHE A 449 -10.63 -16.84 18.65
N ASN A 450 -11.14 -15.72 19.17
CA ASN A 450 -11.96 -14.79 18.40
C ASN A 450 -11.13 -13.71 17.69
N LYS A 451 -9.85 -13.60 18.02
CA LYS A 451 -8.89 -12.68 17.41
C LYS A 451 -7.46 -13.22 17.49
N GLU A 452 -6.61 -12.79 16.57
CA GLU A 452 -5.20 -13.21 16.49
C GLU A 452 -4.42 -12.88 17.77
N HIS A 453 -4.68 -11.72 18.39
CA HIS A 453 -3.96 -11.33 19.61
C HIS A 453 -4.21 -12.28 20.78
N GLU A 454 -5.42 -12.86 20.89
CA GLU A 454 -5.74 -13.86 21.91
C GLU A 454 -4.89 -15.14 21.74
N LEU A 455 -4.70 -15.57 20.48
CA LEU A 455 -3.81 -16.70 20.18
C LEU A 455 -2.35 -16.36 20.46
N ASN A 456 -1.90 -15.17 20.06
CA ASN A 456 -0.53 -14.72 20.32
C ASN A 456 -0.23 -14.65 21.82
N ASP A 457 -1.17 -14.17 22.63
CA ASP A 457 -1.04 -14.14 24.09
C ASP A 457 -0.98 -15.55 24.68
N ALA A 458 -1.82 -16.48 24.19
CA ALA A 458 -1.78 -17.88 24.63
C ALA A 458 -0.46 -18.58 24.26
N LEU A 459 0.08 -18.33 23.06
CA LEU A 459 1.37 -18.83 22.63
C LEU A 459 2.52 -18.22 23.43
N THR A 460 2.51 -16.91 23.68
CA THR A 460 3.57 -16.21 24.43
C THR A 460 3.62 -16.66 25.88
N ASN A 461 2.46 -16.94 26.49
CA ASN A 461 2.34 -17.44 27.85
C ASN A 461 2.51 -18.97 27.98
N ALA A 462 2.96 -19.65 26.92
CA ALA A 462 3.15 -21.11 26.88
C ALA A 462 1.90 -21.90 27.32
N GLN A 463 0.70 -21.40 27.02
CA GLN A 463 -0.56 -22.04 27.41
C GLN A 463 -0.99 -23.15 26.43
N ILE A 464 -0.27 -23.33 25.33
CA ILE A 464 -0.55 -24.35 24.32
C ILE A 464 0.30 -25.60 24.62
N PRO A 465 -0.31 -26.76 24.91
CA PRO A 465 0.42 -27.97 25.29
C PRO A 465 1.14 -28.64 24.11
N HIS A 466 2.27 -29.30 24.38
CA HIS A 466 3.04 -30.09 23.41
C HIS A 466 2.50 -31.52 23.18
N GLY A 467 1.70 -32.06 24.11
CA GLY A 467 1.35 -33.49 24.14
C GLY A 467 -0.01 -33.85 23.54
N GLU A 468 -0.84 -32.88 23.19
CA GLU A 468 -2.21 -33.10 22.70
C GLU A 468 -2.37 -32.57 21.28
N ASN A 469 -2.98 -33.33 20.39
CA ASN A 469 -3.29 -32.82 19.05
C ASN A 469 -4.38 -31.74 19.13
N LEU A 470 -4.02 -30.51 18.79
CA LEU A 470 -4.92 -29.37 18.83
C LEU A 470 -5.13 -28.76 17.45
N VAL A 471 -6.38 -28.38 17.17
CA VAL A 471 -6.73 -27.53 16.03
C VAL A 471 -7.02 -26.14 16.59
N LEU A 472 -6.07 -25.22 16.43
CA LEU A 472 -6.25 -23.83 16.84
C LEU A 472 -7.15 -23.15 15.81
N ILE A 473 -8.31 -22.68 16.24
CA ILE A 473 -9.31 -22.01 15.40
C ILE A 473 -9.22 -20.52 15.70
N VAL A 474 -8.82 -19.71 14.72
CA VAL A 474 -8.87 -18.24 14.84
C VAL A 474 -9.93 -17.70 13.91
N ARG A 475 -11.02 -17.20 14.49
CA ARG A 475 -12.17 -16.72 13.73
C ARG A 475 -12.32 -15.20 13.81
N TYR A 476 -13.18 -14.64 12.96
CA TYR A 476 -13.38 -13.19 12.84
C TYR A 476 -12.13 -12.44 12.38
N GLU A 477 -11.26 -13.10 11.62
CA GLU A 477 -10.12 -12.48 10.94
C GLU A 477 -10.29 -12.50 9.42
N GLY A 478 -11.49 -12.80 8.92
CA GLY A 478 -11.82 -12.72 7.50
C GLY A 478 -11.95 -11.29 6.95
N PRO A 479 -12.32 -11.15 5.66
CA PRO A 479 -12.45 -9.85 4.99
C PRO A 479 -13.33 -8.85 5.75
N LYS A 480 -14.46 -9.28 6.31
CA LYS A 480 -15.37 -8.41 7.06
C LYS A 480 -15.13 -8.46 8.57
N GLY A 481 -14.71 -9.61 9.10
CA GLY A 481 -14.49 -9.83 10.53
C GLY A 481 -13.25 -9.15 11.09
N GLY A 482 -12.14 -9.16 10.33
CA GLY A 482 -10.87 -8.53 10.70
C GLY A 482 -11.07 -7.06 11.08
N PRO A 483 -11.61 -6.22 10.18
CA PRO A 483 -11.78 -6.37 8.72
C PRO A 483 -10.44 -6.30 7.96
N GLY A 484 -10.45 -6.67 6.69
CA GLY A 484 -9.25 -6.59 5.83
C GLY A 484 -8.37 -7.83 5.85
N MET A 485 -8.89 -8.97 6.33
CA MET A 485 -8.26 -10.28 6.24
C MET A 485 -6.77 -10.29 6.67
N PRO A 486 -6.45 -9.85 7.91
CA PRO A 486 -5.06 -9.74 8.35
C PRO A 486 -4.32 -11.08 8.27
N GLU A 487 -3.02 -10.99 7.98
CA GLU A 487 -2.15 -12.15 7.83
C GLU A 487 -1.52 -12.57 9.16
N GLN A 488 -1.76 -13.80 9.60
CA GLN A 488 -1.42 -14.33 10.92
C GLN A 488 0.03 -14.88 11.01
N LEU A 489 1.00 -14.02 10.67
CA LEU A 489 2.42 -14.39 10.63
C LEU A 489 3.03 -14.62 12.01
N LYS A 490 2.58 -13.89 13.04
CA LYS A 490 3.13 -14.01 14.39
C LYS A 490 2.81 -15.36 15.01
N ALA A 491 1.56 -15.80 14.90
CA ALA A 491 1.12 -17.07 15.44
C ALA A 491 1.84 -18.25 14.78
N SER A 492 1.92 -18.26 13.44
CA SER A 492 2.62 -19.31 12.70
C SER A 492 4.12 -19.38 13.05
N ALA A 493 4.79 -18.22 13.11
CA ALA A 493 6.20 -18.17 13.50
C ALA A 493 6.43 -18.57 14.96
N ALA A 494 5.53 -18.21 15.88
CA ALA A 494 5.59 -18.62 17.27
C ALA A 494 5.40 -20.14 17.43
N ILE A 495 4.47 -20.74 16.69
CA ILE A 495 4.28 -22.20 16.66
C ILE A 495 5.55 -22.92 16.18
N MET A 496 6.16 -22.43 15.09
CA MET A 496 7.42 -22.98 14.58
C MET A 496 8.58 -22.79 15.55
N GLY A 497 8.75 -21.58 16.10
CA GLY A 497 9.81 -21.27 17.07
C GLY A 497 9.67 -22.03 18.39
N ALA A 498 8.43 -22.32 18.81
CA ALA A 498 8.11 -23.18 19.95
C ALA A 498 8.39 -24.66 19.67
N GLY A 499 8.51 -25.07 18.40
CA GLY A 499 8.67 -26.46 17.97
C GLY A 499 7.42 -27.31 18.24
N LEU A 500 6.23 -26.71 18.09
CA LEU A 500 4.95 -27.39 18.27
C LEU A 500 4.57 -28.10 16.96
N THR A 501 4.72 -29.42 16.91
CA THR A 501 4.39 -30.26 15.75
C THR A 501 3.02 -30.92 15.83
N ASN A 502 2.36 -30.81 16.99
CA ASN A 502 1.07 -31.40 17.34
C ASN A 502 -0.12 -30.44 17.08
N ILE A 503 0.06 -29.47 16.17
CA ILE A 503 -0.88 -28.35 16.01
C ILE A 503 -1.21 -28.13 14.54
N ALA A 504 -2.51 -27.96 14.25
CA ALA A 504 -2.99 -27.34 13.03
C ALA A 504 -3.63 -25.98 13.35
N LEU A 505 -3.41 -24.98 12.50
CA LEU A 505 -4.06 -23.68 12.59
C LEU A 505 -5.11 -23.54 11.48
N VAL A 506 -6.31 -23.10 11.83
CA VAL A 506 -7.44 -22.91 10.92
C VAL A 506 -8.01 -21.52 11.13
N THR A 507 -8.17 -20.75 10.05
CA THR A 507 -8.69 -19.37 10.16
C THR A 507 -9.50 -18.94 8.94
N ASP A 508 -10.44 -18.03 9.16
CA ASP A 508 -11.10 -17.26 8.10
C ASP A 508 -10.23 -16.11 7.56
N GLY A 509 -9.09 -15.83 8.20
CA GLY A 509 -8.06 -14.89 7.76
C GLY A 509 -7.01 -15.48 6.80
N ALA A 510 -5.94 -14.72 6.56
CA ALA A 510 -4.78 -15.17 5.76
C ALA A 510 -3.67 -15.71 6.67
N SER A 511 -2.88 -16.68 6.20
CA SER A 511 -1.80 -17.25 7.01
C SER A 511 -0.67 -17.89 6.20
N HIS A 512 0.43 -18.19 6.91
CA HIS A 512 1.70 -18.68 6.40
C HIS A 512 2.13 -19.98 7.11
N GLY A 513 2.68 -20.95 6.39
CA GLY A 513 3.12 -22.25 6.94
C GLY A 513 2.06 -23.34 6.87
N PHE A 514 2.13 -24.35 7.75
CA PHE A 514 1.14 -25.44 7.86
C PHE A 514 -0.16 -24.92 8.49
N VAL A 515 -0.88 -24.13 7.70
CA VAL A 515 -2.07 -23.40 8.13
C VAL A 515 -3.14 -23.49 7.04
N ILE A 516 -4.37 -23.70 7.48
CA ILE A 516 -5.56 -23.66 6.64
C ILE A 516 -6.14 -22.26 6.79
N GLY A 517 -6.01 -21.46 5.74
CA GLY A 517 -6.56 -20.11 5.69
C GLY A 517 -7.78 -20.03 4.78
N HIS A 518 -8.36 -18.83 4.72
CA HIS A 518 -9.37 -18.48 3.74
C HIS A 518 -10.64 -19.33 3.86
N VAL A 519 -10.99 -19.74 5.08
CA VAL A 519 -12.22 -20.51 5.33
C VAL A 519 -13.45 -19.70 4.92
N VAL A 520 -14.23 -20.23 3.98
CA VAL A 520 -15.46 -19.60 3.48
C VAL A 520 -16.68 -20.47 3.79
N PRO A 521 -17.80 -19.86 4.26
CA PRO A 521 -17.94 -18.46 4.64
C PRO A 521 -17.17 -18.07 5.91
N GLU A 522 -16.75 -16.81 6.01
CA GLU A 522 -16.05 -16.29 7.21
C GLU A 522 -16.99 -16.22 8.43
N ALA A 523 -16.43 -16.14 9.63
CA ALA A 523 -17.21 -16.15 10.85
C ALA A 523 -18.13 -14.93 10.98
N ALA A 524 -17.70 -13.76 10.50
CA ALA A 524 -18.45 -12.51 10.63
C ALA A 524 -19.78 -12.50 9.85
N VAL A 525 -19.92 -13.37 8.85
CA VAL A 525 -21.15 -13.53 8.05
C VAL A 525 -21.93 -14.81 8.42
N GLY A 526 -21.55 -15.47 9.53
CA GLY A 526 -22.24 -16.66 10.03
C GLY A 526 -21.82 -17.95 9.35
N GLY A 527 -20.59 -18.04 8.85
CA GLY A 527 -20.03 -19.30 8.36
C GLY A 527 -19.84 -20.34 9.49
N PRO A 528 -19.75 -21.64 9.16
CA PRO A 528 -19.65 -22.71 10.16
C PRO A 528 -18.50 -22.55 11.16
N ILE A 529 -17.38 -21.93 10.75
CA ILE A 529 -16.26 -21.60 11.63
C ILE A 529 -16.66 -20.69 12.82
N ALA A 530 -17.74 -19.90 12.70
CA ALA A 530 -18.29 -19.10 13.81
C ALA A 530 -18.91 -19.96 14.92
N LEU A 531 -19.25 -21.22 14.63
CA LEU A 531 -20.01 -22.11 15.51
C LEU A 531 -19.13 -23.11 16.27
N VAL A 532 -17.85 -23.20 15.92
CA VAL A 532 -16.89 -24.06 16.62
C VAL A 532 -16.73 -23.60 18.08
N ARG A 533 -16.65 -24.58 18.99
CA ARG A 533 -16.43 -24.41 20.41
C ARG A 533 -15.19 -25.20 20.85
N ASP A 534 -14.61 -24.80 21.97
CA ASP A 534 -13.50 -25.55 22.58
C ASP A 534 -13.90 -27.01 22.83
N GLY A 535 -13.02 -27.93 22.44
CA GLY A 535 -13.22 -29.37 22.62
C GLY A 535 -13.92 -30.09 21.46
N ASP A 536 -14.55 -29.38 20.51
CA ASP A 536 -15.08 -30.01 19.29
C ASP A 536 -13.95 -30.73 18.54
N VAL A 537 -14.18 -31.92 18.00
CA VAL A 537 -13.14 -32.65 17.25
C VAL A 537 -13.14 -32.17 15.80
N VAL A 538 -11.99 -31.74 15.29
CA VAL A 538 -11.81 -31.29 13.91
C VAL A 538 -10.85 -32.23 13.19
N THR A 539 -11.24 -32.65 11.99
CA THR A 539 -10.44 -33.50 11.10
C THR A 539 -10.14 -32.75 9.81
N ILE A 540 -8.86 -32.72 9.44
CA ILE A 540 -8.31 -32.14 8.22
C ILE A 540 -7.68 -33.29 7.44
N SER A 541 -8.06 -33.45 6.18
CA SER A 541 -7.56 -34.51 5.32
C SER A 541 -7.18 -33.97 3.95
N ALA A 542 -5.89 -34.05 3.64
CA ALA A 542 -5.34 -33.78 2.33
C ALA A 542 -5.67 -34.90 1.33
N GLU A 543 -5.91 -36.13 1.79
CA GLU A 543 -6.21 -37.27 0.90
C GLU A 543 -7.61 -37.15 0.28
N THR A 544 -8.58 -36.72 1.09
CA THR A 544 -9.98 -36.57 0.69
C THR A 544 -10.34 -35.13 0.34
N HIS A 545 -9.38 -34.21 0.45
CA HIS A 545 -9.59 -32.76 0.32
C HIS A 545 -10.70 -32.22 1.25
N THR A 546 -10.76 -32.74 2.48
CA THR A 546 -11.82 -32.40 3.44
C THR A 546 -11.35 -31.68 4.69
N ILE A 547 -12.16 -30.76 5.20
CA ILE A 547 -12.07 -30.19 6.54
C ILE A 547 -13.44 -30.24 7.21
N SER A 548 -13.53 -30.96 8.33
CA SER A 548 -14.78 -31.20 9.02
C SER A 548 -14.68 -31.13 10.54
N MET A 549 -15.76 -30.68 11.18
CA MET A 549 -15.95 -30.80 12.63
C MET A 549 -16.95 -31.91 12.94
N ASP A 550 -16.67 -32.70 13.98
CA ASP A 550 -17.50 -33.78 14.49
C ASP A 550 -18.60 -33.21 15.40
N VAL A 551 -19.56 -32.52 14.79
CA VAL A 551 -20.72 -31.92 15.42
C VAL A 551 -21.92 -32.25 14.54
N SER A 552 -23.01 -32.74 15.15
CA SER A 552 -24.22 -33.10 14.40
C SER A 552 -24.88 -31.87 13.77
N ASP A 553 -25.56 -32.07 12.63
CA ASP A 553 -26.27 -30.99 11.92
C ASP A 553 -27.33 -30.31 12.81
N GLU A 554 -27.96 -31.06 13.72
CA GLU A 554 -28.91 -30.52 14.70
C GLU A 554 -28.23 -29.54 15.67
N GLU A 555 -27.08 -29.92 16.22
CA GLU A 555 -26.33 -29.04 17.12
C GLU A 555 -25.78 -27.83 16.37
N ILE A 556 -25.30 -27.99 15.13
CA ILE A 556 -24.89 -26.87 14.27
C ILE A 556 -26.05 -25.90 14.07
N ALA A 557 -27.25 -26.40 13.75
CA ALA A 557 -28.44 -25.58 13.56
C ALA A 557 -28.84 -24.85 14.86
N ASN A 558 -28.73 -25.52 16.02
CA ASN A 558 -29.01 -24.92 17.33
C ASN A 558 -27.99 -23.82 17.67
N ARG A 559 -26.69 -24.05 17.43
CA ARG A 559 -25.63 -23.05 17.59
C ARG A 559 -25.87 -21.85 16.68
N MET A 560 -26.30 -22.07 15.43
CA MET A 560 -26.58 -21.02 14.46
C MET A 560 -27.76 -20.13 14.89
N LYS A 561 -28.82 -20.70 15.48
CA LYS A 561 -29.95 -19.92 16.04
C LYS A 561 -29.52 -18.99 17.18
N ALA A 562 -28.52 -19.41 17.96
CA ALA A 562 -27.97 -18.62 19.06
C ALA A 562 -26.92 -17.58 18.60
N TRP A 563 -26.34 -17.77 17.41
CA TRP A 563 -25.30 -16.89 16.89
C TRP A 563 -25.86 -15.52 16.52
N LYS A 564 -25.09 -14.48 16.83
CA LYS A 564 -25.40 -13.09 16.47
C LYS A 564 -24.20 -12.49 15.75
N PRO A 565 -24.41 -11.79 14.62
CA PRO A 565 -23.32 -11.16 13.90
C PRO A 565 -22.61 -10.14 14.79
N PRO A 566 -21.27 -10.22 14.93
CA PRO A 566 -20.55 -9.24 15.72
C PRO A 566 -20.68 -7.85 15.08
N LYS A 567 -20.76 -6.81 15.91
CA LYS A 567 -20.71 -5.43 15.41
C LYS A 567 -19.30 -5.13 14.93
N SER A 568 -19.17 -4.60 13.71
CA SER A 568 -17.88 -4.12 13.23
C SER A 568 -17.34 -3.04 14.15
N VAL A 569 -16.10 -3.21 14.61
CA VAL A 569 -15.37 -2.20 15.39
C VAL A 569 -14.97 -0.99 14.53
N VAL A 570 -14.96 -1.14 13.21
CA VAL A 570 -14.64 -0.07 12.25
C VAL A 570 -15.89 0.35 11.47
N ASN A 571 -16.35 1.59 11.69
CA ASN A 571 -17.60 2.12 11.11
C ASN A 571 -17.41 3.33 10.17
N ARG A 572 -16.16 3.79 9.99
CA ARG A 572 -15.74 4.89 9.12
C ARG A 572 -14.36 4.58 8.49
N GLY A 573 -13.95 5.39 7.51
CA GLY A 573 -12.65 5.26 6.85
C GLY A 573 -12.58 4.14 5.80
N ALA A 574 -11.36 3.84 5.33
CA ALA A 574 -11.12 2.90 4.24
C ALA A 574 -11.61 1.48 4.55
N LEU A 575 -11.35 0.96 5.75
CA LEU A 575 -11.79 -0.37 6.18
C LEU A 575 -13.31 -0.52 6.24
N ALA A 576 -14.03 0.52 6.66
CA ALA A 576 -15.49 0.47 6.66
C ALA A 576 -16.07 0.44 5.24
N LYS A 577 -15.41 1.09 4.27
CA LYS A 577 -15.77 0.96 2.84
C LYS A 577 -15.47 -0.45 2.34
N TYR A 578 -14.27 -0.96 2.63
CA TYR A 578 -13.84 -2.30 2.27
C TYR A 578 -14.80 -3.38 2.79
N ALA A 579 -15.08 -3.40 4.09
CA ALA A 579 -15.96 -4.41 4.71
C ALA A 579 -17.40 -4.40 4.15
N ARG A 580 -17.86 -3.28 3.60
CA ARG A 580 -19.19 -3.17 2.96
C ARG A 580 -19.20 -3.70 1.53
N LEU A 581 -18.09 -3.56 0.80
CA LEU A 581 -18.01 -3.85 -0.63
C LEU A 581 -17.42 -5.24 -0.90
N VAL A 582 -16.52 -5.72 -0.03
CA VAL A 582 -15.75 -6.95 -0.26
C VAL A 582 -16.62 -8.20 -0.40
N GLY A 583 -16.25 -9.03 -1.38
CA GLY A 583 -16.74 -10.40 -1.54
C GLY A 583 -16.19 -11.36 -0.48
N ASN A 584 -16.45 -12.65 -0.66
CA ASN A 584 -15.82 -13.69 0.16
C ASN A 584 -14.46 -14.10 -0.44
N ALA A 585 -13.64 -14.87 0.29
CA ALA A 585 -12.29 -15.23 -0.17
C ALA A 585 -12.26 -16.25 -1.34
N SER A 586 -13.32 -17.04 -1.56
CA SER A 586 -13.43 -18.01 -2.66
C SER A 586 -13.96 -17.38 -3.95
N GLU A 587 -14.61 -16.24 -3.81
CA GLU A 587 -15.17 -15.39 -4.86
C GLU A 587 -14.66 -13.97 -4.60
N ASP A 588 -13.34 -13.78 -4.51
CA ASP A 588 -12.63 -12.50 -4.23
C ASP A 588 -12.85 -11.42 -5.33
N TRP A 589 -13.96 -11.56 -6.06
CA TRP A 589 -14.51 -10.71 -7.07
C TRP A 589 -15.88 -10.15 -6.63
N HIS A 590 -16.05 -8.84 -6.80
CA HIS A 590 -17.31 -8.16 -6.60
C HIS A 590 -18.29 -8.52 -7.72
N HIS A 591 -19.04 -9.63 -7.58
CA HIS A 591 -20.17 -9.91 -8.45
C HIS A 591 -21.20 -8.77 -8.32
N GLY A 592 -21.17 -7.80 -9.24
CA GLY A 592 -22.32 -6.97 -9.62
C GLY A 592 -23.16 -6.35 -8.50
N GLN A 593 -22.62 -6.07 -7.30
CA GLN A 593 -23.39 -5.48 -6.22
C GLN A 593 -23.23 -3.97 -6.20
N LYS A 594 -24.32 -3.30 -6.63
CA LYS A 594 -24.73 -1.91 -6.37
C LYS A 594 -23.61 -1.04 -5.81
N VAL A 595 -22.95 -0.32 -6.72
CA VAL A 595 -22.25 0.92 -6.37
C VAL A 595 -23.20 1.73 -5.50
N LEU A 596 -22.94 1.77 -4.19
CA LEU A 596 -23.55 2.78 -3.33
C LEU A 596 -23.11 4.09 -3.94
N GLY A 597 -24.05 4.80 -4.56
CA GLY A 597 -23.84 6.12 -5.09
C GLY A 597 -23.02 6.90 -4.07
N VAL A 598 -21.82 7.30 -4.48
CA VAL A 598 -21.09 8.34 -3.77
C VAL A 598 -22.10 9.47 -3.68
N ASN A 599 -22.57 9.77 -2.47
CA ASN A 599 -23.34 10.99 -2.22
C ASN A 599 -22.43 12.14 -2.64
N GLN A 600 -22.53 12.55 -3.91
CA GLN A 600 -21.85 13.68 -4.54
C GLN A 600 -22.42 15.00 -4.01
N VAL A 601 -22.69 15.10 -2.71
CA VAL A 601 -23.07 16.37 -2.09
C VAL A 601 -21.84 17.29 -1.93
N GLY A 602 -20.62 16.77 -2.13
CA GLY A 602 -19.39 17.57 -2.09
C GLY A 602 -18.98 18.26 -3.40
N CYS A 603 -19.33 17.70 -4.58
CA CYS A 603 -18.90 18.26 -5.88
C CYS A 603 -19.89 19.26 -6.49
N LEU A 604 -21.17 19.23 -6.08
CA LEU A 604 -22.18 20.20 -6.52
C LEU A 604 -21.97 21.61 -5.95
N LEU A 605 -21.20 21.76 -4.87
CA LEU A 605 -20.88 23.06 -4.29
C LEU A 605 -19.82 23.84 -5.08
N TRP A 606 -19.01 23.17 -5.91
CA TRP A 606 -17.99 23.84 -6.73
C TRP A 606 -18.53 24.25 -8.11
N SER A 607 -19.36 23.41 -8.73
CA SER A 607 -20.01 23.75 -10.01
C SER A 607 -21.06 24.86 -9.88
N GLN A 608 -21.77 24.94 -8.75
CA GLN A 608 -22.69 26.06 -8.49
C GLN A 608 -21.97 27.40 -8.24
N TYR A 609 -20.75 27.38 -7.69
CA TYR A 609 -19.95 28.60 -7.50
C TYR A 609 -19.42 29.16 -8.83
N THR A 610 -19.07 28.30 -9.79
CA THR A 610 -18.60 28.73 -11.11
C THR A 610 -19.76 29.23 -11.98
N ILE A 611 -20.93 28.58 -11.93
CA ILE A 611 -22.13 29.02 -12.68
C ILE A 611 -22.69 30.34 -12.11
N ALA A 612 -22.59 30.57 -10.80
CA ALA A 612 -23.00 31.84 -10.18
C ALA A 612 -22.07 33.00 -10.56
N GLN A 613 -20.75 32.78 -10.71
CA GLN A 613 -19.84 33.86 -11.11
C GLN A 613 -19.88 34.19 -12.61
N VAL A 614 -20.16 33.21 -13.48
CA VAL A 614 -20.33 33.44 -14.92
C VAL A 614 -21.63 34.22 -15.20
N ASN A 615 -22.74 33.87 -14.53
CA ASN A 615 -24.02 34.58 -14.70
C ASN A 615 -24.04 36.00 -14.10
N ILE A 616 -23.25 36.29 -13.06
CA ILE A 616 -23.10 37.67 -12.53
C ILE A 616 -22.16 38.52 -13.40
N GLY A 617 -21.23 37.88 -14.12
CA GLY A 617 -20.34 38.53 -15.10
C GLY A 617 -21.02 38.90 -16.42
N GLU A 618 -21.93 38.05 -16.92
CA GLU A 618 -22.66 38.32 -18.17
C GLU A 618 -23.83 39.29 -17.99
N ALA A 619 -24.50 39.30 -16.82
CA ALA A 619 -25.53 40.29 -16.51
C ALA A 619 -25.01 41.73 -16.34
N LYS A 620 -23.69 41.93 -16.19
CA LYS A 620 -23.05 43.25 -16.07
C LYS A 620 -22.40 43.77 -17.37
N ARG A 621 -22.35 42.98 -18.46
CA ARG A 621 -21.74 43.41 -19.74
C ARG A 621 -22.72 43.83 -20.84
N ASN A 622 -24.04 43.65 -20.66
CA ASN A 622 -25.05 44.02 -21.67
C ASN A 622 -26.03 45.11 -21.19
N ARG A 623 -25.51 46.28 -20.79
CA ARG A 623 -26.30 47.52 -20.73
C ARG A 623 -25.50 48.70 -21.27
N THR A 624 -25.42 48.82 -22.59
CA THR A 624 -25.37 50.10 -23.34
C THR A 624 -25.38 49.83 -24.85
N SER A 625 -26.56 49.74 -25.45
CA SER A 625 -26.90 50.38 -26.73
C SER A 625 -28.39 50.15 -27.04
N ARG A 626 -29.07 51.18 -27.54
CA ARG A 626 -30.48 51.19 -27.94
C ARG A 626 -30.58 50.96 -29.45
N SER A 627 -31.42 50.03 -29.90
CA SER A 627 -32.37 50.17 -31.04
C SER A 627 -33.08 48.82 -31.34
N PRO A 628 -34.26 48.82 -32.00
CA PRO A 628 -35.31 47.81 -31.80
C PRO A 628 -35.45 46.77 -32.92
N CYS A 629 -36.27 45.75 -32.64
CA CYS A 629 -36.83 44.71 -33.53
C CYS A 629 -35.97 43.45 -33.80
N HIS A 630 -36.37 42.32 -33.20
CA HIS A 630 -37.23 41.34 -33.88
C HIS A 630 -37.72 40.24 -32.92
N LYS A 631 -38.92 39.73 -33.23
CA LYS A 631 -39.74 38.77 -32.49
C LYS A 631 -39.06 37.40 -32.29
N TRP A 632 -39.30 36.78 -31.14
CA TRP A 632 -39.32 35.31 -30.99
C TRP A 632 -40.74 34.91 -30.54
N PRO A 633 -41.40 33.91 -31.17
CA PRO A 633 -42.54 33.23 -30.56
C PRO A 633 -42.07 31.96 -29.84
N ASP A 634 -42.60 31.72 -28.64
CA ASP A 634 -43.39 30.52 -28.26
C ASP A 634 -43.20 30.15 -26.76
N PRO A 635 -44.26 30.11 -25.92
CA PRO A 635 -44.17 29.83 -24.50
C PRO A 635 -44.51 28.37 -24.16
N ASP A 636 -43.62 27.41 -24.46
CA ASP A 636 -43.85 25.98 -24.14
C ASP A 636 -42.71 25.28 -23.36
N LEU A 637 -41.73 26.02 -22.85
CA LEU A 637 -40.61 25.44 -22.08
C LEU A 637 -40.83 25.36 -20.55
N PHE A 638 -42.00 25.74 -20.06
CA PHE A 638 -42.30 25.77 -18.61
C PHE A 638 -43.24 24.65 -18.11
N GLN A 639 -43.69 23.75 -18.99
CA GLN A 639 -44.64 22.66 -18.64
C GLN A 639 -44.03 21.25 -18.62
N LEU A 640 -42.72 21.06 -18.82
CA LEU A 640 -42.11 19.72 -18.80
C LEU A 640 -41.58 19.26 -17.42
N PHE A 641 -41.64 20.10 -16.38
CA PHE A 641 -41.10 19.78 -15.05
C PHE A 641 -42.15 19.44 -13.98
N LYS A 642 -43.42 19.22 -14.36
CA LYS A 642 -44.52 19.00 -13.41
C LYS A 642 -45.25 17.65 -13.48
N SER A 643 -44.78 16.66 -14.23
CA SER A 643 -45.42 15.33 -14.24
C SER A 643 -44.42 14.18 -14.20
N GLN A 644 -43.99 13.81 -12.99
CA GLN A 644 -43.63 12.44 -12.60
C GLN A 644 -43.41 12.39 -11.09
N ALA A 645 -44.49 12.63 -10.35
CA ALA A 645 -44.62 12.19 -8.97
C ALA A 645 -45.50 10.94 -9.00
N ILE A 646 -44.89 9.77 -8.80
CA ILE A 646 -45.61 8.54 -8.44
C ILE A 646 -45.33 8.31 -6.96
N GLU A 647 -46.40 8.33 -6.18
CA GLU A 647 -46.43 8.09 -4.75
C GLU A 647 -46.02 6.65 -4.42
N HIS A 648 -45.16 6.46 -3.42
CA HIS A 648 -44.94 5.16 -2.79
C HIS A 648 -45.13 5.31 -1.28
N PRO A 649 -46.05 4.56 -0.63
CA PRO A 649 -46.41 4.80 0.76
C PRO A 649 -45.52 3.97 1.70
N THR A 650 -44.47 4.58 2.26
CA THR A 650 -43.96 4.36 3.65
C THR A 650 -42.62 5.07 3.86
N VAL A 651 -42.61 6.42 3.86
CA VAL A 651 -41.66 7.22 4.67
C VAL A 651 -42.37 8.51 5.05
N LYS A 652 -42.73 8.68 6.34
CA LYS A 652 -43.15 9.99 6.89
C LYS A 652 -41.89 10.80 7.18
N ILE A 653 -41.65 11.87 6.43
CA ILE A 653 -40.70 12.93 6.83
C ILE A 653 -41.54 14.06 7.42
N THR A 654 -41.46 14.25 8.72
CA THR A 654 -42.03 15.41 9.42
C THR A 654 -41.04 16.56 9.34
N LEU A 655 -41.35 17.59 8.55
CA LEU A 655 -40.69 18.89 8.60
C LEU A 655 -41.32 19.70 9.73
N LEU A 656 -40.61 19.84 10.85
CA LEU A 656 -40.96 20.78 11.92
C LEU A 656 -40.28 22.12 11.65
N SER A 657 -41.09 23.12 11.28
CA SER A 657 -40.75 24.54 11.32
C SER A 657 -40.66 25.01 12.77
N CYS A 658 -39.58 25.70 13.14
CA CYS A 658 -39.56 26.51 14.36
C CYS A 658 -39.09 27.92 14.03
N GLU A 659 -40.02 28.86 14.17
CA GLU A 659 -39.82 30.30 14.12
C GLU A 659 -38.95 30.75 15.29
N MET A 660 -37.92 31.57 15.03
CA MET A 660 -37.27 32.36 16.07
C MET A 660 -37.58 33.85 15.86
N LYS A 661 -38.41 34.39 16.77
CA LYS A 661 -38.69 35.81 16.94
C LYS A 661 -37.45 36.54 17.46
N SER A 662 -37.13 37.68 16.86
CA SER A 662 -36.12 38.63 17.34
C SER A 662 -36.71 39.63 18.35
N PRO A 663 -35.86 40.27 19.17
CA PRO A 663 -36.10 41.63 19.61
C PRO A 663 -34.98 42.58 19.14
N LYS A 664 -35.40 43.57 18.35
CA LYS A 664 -34.89 44.94 18.12
C LYS A 664 -33.48 45.29 18.64
N LEU A 665 -32.59 45.69 17.72
CA LEU A 665 -31.79 46.90 17.90
C LEU A 665 -31.38 47.55 16.56
N THR A 666 -31.37 48.87 16.60
CA THR A 666 -31.64 49.87 15.54
C THR A 666 -30.49 50.09 14.54
N LEU A 667 -30.86 50.28 13.26
CA LEU A 667 -30.02 50.82 12.17
C LEU A 667 -29.70 52.30 12.37
N PHE A 668 -28.46 52.71 12.07
CA PHE A 668 -28.19 54.06 11.53
C PHE A 668 -27.41 53.96 10.23
N SER A 669 -27.90 54.70 9.25
CA SER A 669 -27.57 54.72 7.84
C SER A 669 -26.42 55.69 7.52
N ARG A 670 -25.73 55.45 6.38
CA ARG A 670 -25.69 56.41 5.27
C ARG A 670 -24.97 55.83 4.05
N SER A 671 -25.75 55.70 2.99
CA SER A 671 -25.36 55.55 1.59
C SER A 671 -24.77 56.85 1.03
N GLN A 672 -23.73 56.77 0.19
CA GLN A 672 -23.62 57.60 -1.01
C GLN A 672 -22.58 57.03 -1.98
N THR A 673 -23.07 56.55 -3.12
CA THR A 673 -22.35 56.37 -4.38
C THR A 673 -22.10 57.73 -5.04
N CYS A 674 -20.93 57.93 -5.68
CA CYS A 674 -20.81 58.75 -6.89
C CYS A 674 -19.56 58.40 -7.70
N PHE A 675 -19.72 58.56 -9.02
CA PHE A 675 -18.95 58.08 -10.17
C PHE A 675 -17.74 58.96 -10.57
N GLY A 676 -16.90 58.41 -11.46
CA GLY A 676 -16.11 59.12 -12.49
C GLY A 676 -14.60 59.14 -12.23
N SER A 677 -13.69 58.93 -13.19
CA SER A 677 -13.75 58.83 -14.65
C SER A 677 -12.40 58.26 -15.17
N ASN A 678 -12.44 57.63 -16.35
CA ASN A 678 -11.27 57.13 -17.11
C ASN A 678 -10.46 58.28 -17.73
N THR A 679 -9.12 58.21 -17.67
CA THR A 679 -8.24 58.75 -18.73
C THR A 679 -6.94 57.94 -18.87
N TYR A 680 -6.52 57.82 -20.12
CA TYR A 680 -5.49 57.00 -20.76
C TYR A 680 -4.00 57.34 -20.50
N LEU A 681 -3.15 56.33 -20.79
CA LEU A 681 -1.84 56.33 -21.50
C LEU A 681 -0.52 56.87 -20.87
N ARG A 682 0.53 56.08 -21.17
CA ARG A 682 1.98 56.40 -21.38
C ARG A 682 2.86 56.57 -20.14
N LEU A 683 3.81 55.65 -19.89
CA LEU A 683 5.16 55.44 -20.49
C LEU A 683 6.26 56.08 -19.64
N ILE A 684 7.17 55.20 -19.18
CA ILE A 684 8.61 55.37 -18.91
C ILE A 684 9.05 56.55 -17.99
N THR A 685 9.75 56.23 -16.90
CA THR A 685 11.17 56.60 -16.62
C THR A 685 11.46 56.81 -15.12
N SER A 686 12.62 56.28 -14.71
CA SER A 686 13.61 56.84 -13.77
C SER A 686 13.25 57.17 -12.29
N ARG A 687 13.99 56.48 -11.40
CA ARG A 687 14.50 56.93 -10.07
C ARG A 687 15.12 58.36 -10.11
N PRO A 688 15.65 58.94 -9.01
CA PRO A 688 15.29 59.00 -7.57
C PRO A 688 15.29 60.46 -7.04
N ILE A 689 15.16 60.70 -5.72
CA ILE A 689 15.75 61.77 -4.84
C ILE A 689 14.79 61.99 -3.64
N LEU A 690 15.08 61.51 -2.41
CA LEU A 690 15.90 62.11 -1.33
C LEU A 690 15.43 63.50 -0.84
N ALA A 691 14.70 63.58 0.29
CA ALA A 691 15.10 64.33 1.50
C ALA A 691 14.06 64.35 2.65
N LYS A 692 14.45 63.72 3.77
CA LYS A 692 14.42 64.17 5.19
C LYS A 692 13.08 64.50 5.92
N ALA A 693 12.68 63.53 6.78
CA ALA A 693 12.51 63.60 8.26
C ALA A 693 11.43 64.53 8.89
N PRO A 694 10.81 64.20 10.06
CA PRO A 694 11.39 63.43 11.17
C PRO A 694 10.56 62.28 11.77
N ARG A 695 11.26 61.52 12.62
CA ARG A 695 10.86 60.33 13.39
C ARG A 695 9.67 60.59 14.32
N LEU A 696 8.77 59.61 14.41
CA LEU A 696 8.00 59.31 15.63
C LEU A 696 7.71 57.80 15.70
N THR A 697 7.63 57.34 16.94
CA THR A 697 7.85 56.00 17.49
C THR A 697 6.77 54.96 17.21
N ALA A 698 7.19 53.69 17.31
CA ALA A 698 6.42 52.47 17.13
C ALA A 698 5.19 52.33 18.05
N TYR A 699 4.10 51.76 17.50
CA TYR A 699 3.01 51.13 18.26
C TYR A 699 2.56 49.85 17.56
N HIS A 700 2.65 48.73 18.27
CA HIS A 700 2.06 47.42 17.93
C HIS A 700 0.54 47.44 18.14
N PRO A 701 -0.28 46.84 17.26
CA PRO A 701 -1.69 46.60 17.56
C PRO A 701 -1.88 45.30 18.35
N LYS A 702 -2.52 45.43 19.52
CA LYS A 702 -3.03 44.35 20.38
C LYS A 702 -4.16 43.60 19.68
N VAL A 703 -4.09 42.27 19.70
CA VAL A 703 -5.21 41.37 19.40
C VAL A 703 -6.04 41.21 20.67
N ILE A 704 -7.32 41.52 20.59
CA ILE A 704 -8.32 41.38 21.67
C ILE A 704 -8.94 39.98 21.55
N ILE A 705 -8.74 39.16 22.59
CA ILE A 705 -9.48 37.91 22.83
C ILE A 705 -10.70 38.28 23.67
N ARG A 706 -11.91 37.97 23.19
CA ARG A 706 -13.14 38.01 24.02
C ARG A 706 -13.50 36.59 24.44
N SER A 707 -13.69 36.45 25.74
CA SER A 707 -14.26 35.31 26.45
C SER A 707 -15.75 35.15 26.15
N PHE A 708 -16.21 33.90 26.14
CA PHE A 708 -17.60 33.53 26.41
C PHE A 708 -17.56 32.38 27.42
N GLU A 709 -18.01 32.67 28.64
CA GLU A 709 -18.41 31.68 29.63
C GLU A 709 -19.89 31.40 29.42
N GLU A 710 -20.29 30.13 29.39
CA GLU A 710 -21.61 29.72 29.87
C GLU A 710 -21.56 28.29 30.40
N GLN A 711 -22.10 28.14 31.61
CA GLN A 711 -22.13 26.97 32.48
C GLN A 711 -23.14 25.93 31.98
N PHE A 712 -22.94 24.62 32.24
CA PHE A 712 -24.01 23.72 32.73
C PHE A 712 -23.45 22.39 33.28
N GLU A 713 -23.61 22.27 34.60
CA GLU A 713 -23.85 21.13 35.51
C GLU A 713 -23.33 19.69 35.26
N TYR A 714 -22.59 19.21 36.26
CA TYR A 714 -22.32 17.81 36.62
C TYR A 714 -23.36 17.32 37.64
N LYS A 715 -23.93 16.12 37.45
CA LYS A 715 -24.54 15.32 38.54
C LYS A 715 -24.27 13.80 38.38
N ASN A 716 -23.30 13.35 39.19
CA ASN A 716 -23.12 12.10 39.96
C ASN A 716 -24.00 10.85 39.72
N LEU A 717 -23.35 9.68 39.60
CA LEU A 717 -23.27 8.60 40.62
C LEU A 717 -22.36 7.47 40.08
N GLU A 718 -21.13 7.28 40.60
CA GLU A 718 -20.69 6.22 41.54
C GLU A 718 -20.60 4.78 40.97
N ARG A 719 -19.66 3.90 41.33
CA ARG A 719 -18.29 3.90 41.89
C ARG A 719 -17.99 2.39 42.03
N LYS A 720 -16.82 1.88 41.60
CA LYS A 720 -16.13 0.83 42.36
C LYS A 720 -14.66 0.74 41.95
N ILE A 721 -13.86 0.97 42.98
CA ILE A 721 -12.41 1.10 43.06
C ILE A 721 -11.90 -0.20 43.72
N SER A 722 -10.74 -0.66 43.27
CA SER A 722 -9.78 -1.46 44.04
C SER A 722 -8.41 -0.79 43.80
N GLU A 723 -7.81 0.02 44.70
CA GLU A 723 -7.03 -0.34 45.91
C GLU A 723 -5.97 -1.42 45.62
N ARG A 724 -4.64 -1.30 45.82
CA ARG A 724 -3.70 -0.59 46.75
C ARG A 724 -2.29 -0.49 46.09
N ILE A 725 -1.34 0.39 46.45
CA ILE A 725 -0.59 0.54 47.72
C ILE A 725 -0.16 2.00 47.98
N ILE A 726 -0.21 2.38 49.27
CA ILE A 726 0.15 3.65 49.93
C ILE A 726 1.48 3.45 50.70
N LEU A 727 2.30 4.50 50.88
CA LEU A 727 3.11 4.77 52.10
C LEU A 727 3.54 6.26 52.13
N ILE A 728 2.77 7.14 52.79
CA ILE A 728 2.96 7.81 54.11
C ILE A 728 3.93 9.02 54.11
N HIS A 729 3.46 10.13 54.68
CA HIS A 729 4.17 11.39 54.87
C HIS A 729 4.32 11.72 56.37
N LEU A 730 5.34 12.57 56.67
CA LEU A 730 5.64 13.38 57.88
C LEU A 730 6.60 12.78 58.92
N PRO A 731 7.40 13.60 59.68
CA PRO A 731 7.58 15.07 59.65
C PRO A 731 9.07 15.54 59.62
N ASN A 732 9.33 16.84 59.42
CA ASN A 732 10.53 17.51 59.95
C ASN A 732 10.09 18.74 60.74
N ASN A 733 10.39 18.73 62.04
CA ASN A 733 10.18 19.83 62.97
C ASN A 733 11.53 20.53 63.18
N GLU A 734 11.57 21.84 63.01
CA GLU A 734 12.73 22.68 63.35
C GLU A 734 13.04 22.64 64.85
N GLN A 735 14.35 22.73 65.12
CA GLN A 735 14.99 22.87 66.43
C GLN A 735 14.79 24.27 67.03
N ALA A 736 14.68 24.32 68.36
CA ALA A 736 15.45 25.26 69.18
C ALA A 736 16.87 24.69 69.38
N SER A 737 17.91 25.52 69.10
CA SER A 737 19.30 25.61 69.63
C SER A 737 20.11 24.36 70.08
N PRO A 738 21.47 24.42 70.15
CA PRO A 738 22.44 25.32 69.52
C PRO A 738 23.62 24.59 68.80
N MET A 739 24.21 25.29 67.84
CA MET A 739 25.66 25.57 67.70
C MET A 739 26.66 24.72 68.53
N ILE A 740 27.58 24.03 67.84
CA ILE A 740 29.07 24.20 67.90
C ILE A 740 29.79 22.96 67.30
N ALA A 741 30.38 23.19 66.13
CA ALA A 741 31.75 22.90 65.67
C ALA A 741 32.40 21.49 65.77
N LYS A 742 33.23 21.28 64.74
CA LYS A 742 34.29 20.26 64.47
C LYS A 742 33.78 19.07 63.66
N MET A 743 34.37 18.66 62.54
CA MET A 743 35.63 18.96 61.84
C MET A 743 35.38 18.56 60.36
N THR A 744 35.68 19.37 59.36
CA THR A 744 36.97 19.51 58.64
C THR A 744 37.40 18.31 57.79
N PHE A 745 37.88 18.65 56.58
CA PHE A 745 38.67 17.87 55.61
C PHE A 745 37.90 16.85 54.75
N SER A 746 38.18 16.63 53.47
CA SER A 746 38.93 17.31 52.40
C SER A 746 38.97 16.32 51.23
N LYS A 747 39.11 16.83 50.00
CA LYS A 747 39.80 16.20 48.85
C LYS A 747 39.49 14.74 48.49
N ILE A 748 39.03 14.59 47.24
CA ILE A 748 39.63 13.77 46.17
C ILE A 748 40.16 12.40 46.60
N ASP A 749 39.61 11.34 46.02
CA ASP A 749 40.45 10.38 45.33
C ASP A 749 39.82 9.91 44.02
N ALA A 750 40.61 10.04 42.97
CA ALA A 750 40.36 9.53 41.65
C ALA A 750 40.74 8.04 41.61
N VAL A 751 39.88 7.22 41.00
CA VAL A 751 40.24 5.91 40.43
C VAL A 751 39.38 5.79 39.16
N VAL A 752 39.86 6.25 38.01
CA VAL A 752 40.67 5.51 37.02
C VAL A 752 39.96 4.26 36.51
N LEU A 753 39.44 4.34 35.28
CA LEU A 753 39.32 3.24 34.32
C LEU A 753 39.51 3.82 32.89
N PRO A 754 40.03 3.03 31.94
CA PRO A 754 41.31 3.27 31.29
C PRO A 754 41.25 4.11 30.01
N GLN A 755 42.47 4.53 29.60
CA GLN A 755 42.84 5.20 28.36
C GLN A 755 42.38 4.47 27.08
N GLU A 756 42.27 5.27 26.00
CA GLU A 756 42.11 4.91 24.57
C GLU A 756 40.72 4.38 24.19
N CYS A 757 39.96 4.90 23.22
CA CYS A 757 40.21 5.56 21.93
C CYS A 757 38.82 6.00 21.35
N PRO A 758 38.66 6.40 20.08
CA PRO A 758 39.03 7.65 19.40
C PRO A 758 37.82 8.54 19.05
N ARG A 759 38.13 9.69 18.45
CA ARG A 759 37.24 10.66 17.79
C ARG A 759 36.05 10.01 17.04
N SER A 760 34.84 10.46 17.31
CA SER A 760 33.71 10.32 16.38
C SER A 760 33.14 11.71 16.07
N GLU A 761 33.41 12.17 14.85
CA GLU A 761 32.74 13.30 14.20
C GLU A 761 31.25 13.01 14.10
N ILE A 762 30.40 13.93 14.55
CA ILE A 762 28.97 13.90 14.23
C ILE A 762 28.86 14.45 12.79
N ASN A 763 28.71 13.53 11.83
CA ASN A 763 28.38 13.87 10.45
C ASN A 763 26.89 14.20 10.33
N VAL A 764 26.57 15.44 9.95
CA VAL A 764 25.22 15.83 9.52
C VAL A 764 25.24 15.94 8.00
N SER A 765 24.56 15.01 7.33
CA SER A 765 24.35 15.01 5.88
C SER A 765 23.18 15.91 5.50
N ALA A 766 23.39 16.87 4.60
CA ALA A 766 22.33 17.62 3.92
C ALA A 766 22.43 17.42 2.41
N GLY A 767 21.38 16.83 1.81
CA GLY A 767 21.28 16.56 0.37
C GLY A 767 20.78 17.77 -0.43
N THR A 768 21.26 17.87 -1.67
CA THR A 768 21.02 18.96 -2.63
C THR A 768 19.86 18.71 -3.59
N ALA A 769 19.15 19.77 -3.99
CA ALA A 769 18.48 19.87 -5.30
C ALA A 769 18.88 21.22 -5.95
N GLY A 770 19.49 21.14 -7.13
CA GLY A 770 20.25 22.23 -7.75
C GLY A 770 19.44 23.33 -8.46
N LYS A 771 19.94 24.56 -8.33
CA LYS A 771 20.12 25.53 -9.44
C LYS A 771 21.60 25.96 -9.43
N PRO A 772 22.24 26.20 -10.59
CA PRO A 772 23.68 26.37 -10.66
C PRO A 772 24.11 27.74 -10.14
N GLY A 773 25.07 27.75 -9.22
CA GLY A 773 25.83 28.97 -8.87
C GLY A 773 25.78 29.42 -7.41
N ILE A 774 25.96 28.52 -6.42
CA ILE A 774 26.38 28.91 -5.05
C ILE A 774 27.28 27.79 -4.50
N GLY A 775 28.56 28.09 -4.21
CA GLY A 775 29.47 27.17 -3.51
C GLY A 775 29.21 27.20 -2.01
N TRP A 776 29.29 26.05 -1.34
CA TRP A 776 29.01 25.89 0.10
C TRP A 776 30.31 25.73 0.92
N ALA A 777 30.28 26.25 2.15
CA ALA A 777 31.27 25.97 3.20
C ALA A 777 30.58 25.25 4.37
N SER A 778 31.18 24.16 4.85
CA SER A 778 30.72 23.37 6.00
C SER A 778 31.08 24.07 7.31
N VAL A 779 30.14 24.20 8.26
CA VAL A 779 30.42 24.74 9.61
C VAL A 779 30.06 23.69 10.65
N GLY A 780 31.06 23.14 11.35
CA GLY A 780 30.86 22.26 12.49
C GLY A 780 30.64 23.07 13.77
N VAL A 781 29.65 22.67 14.59
CA VAL A 781 29.39 23.26 15.91
C VAL A 781 29.78 22.26 16.98
N MET A 782 30.69 22.64 17.88
CA MET A 782 31.12 21.84 19.03
C MET A 782 30.53 22.45 20.31
N LEU A 783 29.84 21.66 21.13
CA LEU A 783 29.30 22.09 22.42
C LEU A 783 30.30 21.78 23.54
N LYS A 784 30.89 22.82 24.14
CA LYS A 784 31.65 22.69 25.40
C LYS A 784 31.19 23.78 26.37
N LYS A 785 30.66 23.36 27.53
CA LYS A 785 30.28 24.20 28.70
C LYS A 785 29.92 25.66 28.37
N GLY A 786 28.73 25.87 27.81
CA GLY A 786 28.09 27.19 27.79
C GLY A 786 28.66 28.26 26.86
N GLN A 787 29.56 27.92 25.92
CA GLN A 787 29.99 28.83 24.86
C GLN A 787 29.86 28.16 23.48
N PHE A 788 29.31 28.89 22.51
CA PHE A 788 29.29 28.50 21.09
C PHE A 788 30.60 28.93 20.44
N LEU A 789 31.39 27.97 19.95
CA LEU A 789 32.60 28.21 19.16
C LEU A 789 32.35 27.77 17.72
N ILE A 790 32.34 28.74 16.80
CA ILE A 790 32.34 28.50 15.36
C ILE A 790 33.80 28.35 14.93
N SER A 791 34.22 27.15 14.54
CA SER A 791 35.56 26.93 13.97
C SER A 791 35.46 26.95 12.44
N PRO A 792 36.18 27.84 11.74
CA PRO A 792 36.25 27.78 10.29
C PRO A 792 37.24 26.68 9.87
N GLN A 793 36.74 25.53 9.43
CA GLN A 793 37.58 24.59 8.68
C GLN A 793 37.74 25.10 7.25
N LYS A 794 38.98 25.51 6.94
CA LYS A 794 39.58 25.81 5.64
C LYS A 794 38.73 26.66 4.66
N ASP A 795 39.23 27.88 4.48
CA ASP A 795 38.99 28.81 3.37
C ASP A 795 37.87 29.86 3.55
N ALA A 796 38.07 30.78 4.50
CA ALA A 796 37.22 31.95 4.73
C ALA A 796 37.41 33.10 3.71
N SER A 797 38.02 32.84 2.55
CA SER A 797 38.32 33.86 1.53
C SER A 797 37.18 34.09 0.51
N ARG A 798 36.08 33.33 0.58
CA ARG A 798 35.02 33.30 -0.46
C ARG A 798 33.57 33.52 0.00
N LEU A 799 33.32 34.02 1.21
CA LEU A 799 31.94 34.35 1.64
C LEU A 799 31.51 35.75 1.14
N PRO A 800 30.36 35.89 0.44
CA PRO A 800 29.84 37.20 0.04
C PRO A 800 29.44 38.05 1.26
N ARG A 801 29.79 39.34 1.26
CA ARG A 801 29.43 40.28 2.34
C ARG A 801 27.90 40.47 2.41
N HIS A 802 27.34 40.55 3.62
CA HIS A 802 25.95 40.93 3.91
C HIS A 802 24.85 39.91 3.56
N GLN A 803 25.04 38.63 3.87
CA GLN A 803 23.92 37.67 3.92
C GLN A 803 23.35 37.54 5.34
N ARG A 804 22.03 37.37 5.42
CA ARG A 804 21.30 36.97 6.64
C ARG A 804 21.03 35.48 6.56
N PHE A 805 21.26 34.77 7.66
CA PHE A 805 20.95 33.36 7.81
C PHE A 805 19.95 33.18 8.95
N HIS A 806 19.03 32.22 8.77
CA HIS A 806 18.10 31.78 9.80
C HIS A 806 18.60 30.45 10.36
N LEU A 807 18.93 30.41 11.66
CA LEU A 807 19.30 29.17 12.35
C LEU A 807 18.13 28.72 13.20
N MET A 808 17.73 27.45 13.09
CA MET A 808 16.68 26.86 13.91
C MET A 808 17.31 25.87 14.90
N VAL A 809 17.13 26.12 16.19
CA VAL A 809 17.69 25.31 17.28
C VAL A 809 16.53 24.65 18.03
N ILE A 810 16.61 23.34 18.23
CA ILE A 810 15.58 22.55 18.92
C ILE A 810 16.14 22.08 20.26
N GLY A 811 15.53 22.52 21.36
CA GLY A 811 15.81 22.07 22.72
C GLY A 811 14.64 21.31 23.33
N SER A 812 14.86 20.71 24.51
CA SER A 812 13.85 19.95 25.29
C SER A 812 12.57 20.73 25.63
N ASP A 813 12.63 22.04 25.51
CA ASP A 813 11.67 23.03 25.98
C ASP A 813 11.15 23.93 24.84
N GLY A 814 11.56 23.68 23.59
CA GLY A 814 10.98 24.32 22.40
C GLY A 814 11.95 24.55 21.23
N CYS A 815 11.40 25.09 20.14
CA CYS A 815 12.14 25.53 18.95
C CYS A 815 12.42 27.04 18.97
N TYR A 816 13.66 27.43 18.73
CA TYR A 816 14.10 28.82 18.68
C TYR A 816 14.68 29.16 17.31
N GLN A 817 14.24 30.28 16.72
CA GLN A 817 14.80 30.82 15.47
C GLN A 817 15.71 32.00 15.79
N ILE A 818 16.95 31.96 15.30
CA ILE A 818 17.97 33.00 15.52
C ILE A 818 18.38 33.57 14.16
N ASP A 819 18.27 34.90 14.03
CA ASP A 819 18.69 35.64 12.85
C ASP A 819 20.14 36.10 13.02
N VAL A 820 21.02 35.62 12.14
CA VAL A 820 22.45 35.97 12.17
C VAL A 820 22.78 36.80 10.94
N GLN A 821 23.34 37.99 11.16
CA GLN A 821 23.82 38.89 10.11
C GLN A 821 25.34 39.06 10.26
N THR A 822 26.11 38.71 9.23
CA THR A 822 27.57 38.86 9.26
C THR A 822 27.96 40.34 9.21
N SER A 823 28.61 40.87 10.25
CA SER A 823 29.16 42.23 10.27
C SER A 823 30.65 42.26 10.61
N LYS A 824 31.48 42.26 9.56
CA LYS A 824 32.94 42.45 9.50
C LYS A 824 33.80 41.33 10.12
N VAL A 825 34.99 41.17 9.51
CA VAL A 825 35.95 40.07 9.64
C VAL A 825 36.37 39.82 11.08
#